data_AF-A0A7Y2FAA1-F1
#
_entry.id   AF-A0A7Y2FAA1-F1
#
_cell.length_a   1.000
_cell.length_b   1.000
_cell.length_c   1.000
_cell.angle_alpha   90.00
_cell.angle_beta   90.00
_cell.angle_gamma   90.00
#
_symmetry.space_group_name_H-M   'P 1'
#
loop_
_entity.id
_entity.type
_entity.pdbx_description
1 polymer ?
#
loop_
_entity_poly.entity_id
_entity_poly.type
_entity_poly.pdbx_seq_one_letter_code
_entity_poly.pdbx_strand_id
1 'polypeptide(L)'
;GRCERVKIDPELIAAQQVKIRPIVNRDAVKAAAAQPTLPYKIVLVADKQIADPLRLVASNQVLQQKLSIRWDTSDGSSVPFDEVRESVTDARRFAWQPYMMAGGGGVLNVWDQSAVADSPADPPRNLSMFSILGGRAAVEETLQLQNLTVTNSDEDATVDVDSLQGVDVTSHPFDEMLDGQPGGRLEMANFVPADRFFVYIGKPESIPALLDTGAPFIASMGTVLTGNCLQYNLQSRYLARLGMNRDWLDAVLTSGMTSEIALFAPDLFFIDGTDVTVVARLRQPQLLRQLLGLLGASELSSESVLELPTTTGGSAYMALRDDLLFASTHRGELEQSVRLHQNRGENSLGVSSEFRYMLMQLEVSDATRIYAYFSDPFVRRLVGPEVKLGQRRRILAKAKLEAITARSLLARLDGHAHADSMPDLVRSGHLPESWQSEGTSIDTTGMVSSKRYGTLPEMRTLPDVPVQKVTPAEAEAYRQYVENYSRYWRRFFDPIAVRLDDVGSDQLELSTFILPLVDNSIYNGLQMSLAHQDDKTQLSVPIVQPAPVLQFSVNLKEQAWQQIAGNFSEFFTRYSGASPAMMDDFGPSVHVAVFDADPIIAMGSGDVFGAFGGDVLRGSGNQMLMLPVALSMLTRPCSIMVETKSPERTSQYLRQAALAGNAPERRTRDFGVSFYQVGDLDQWVWTMDLFGVVKLRYGVEVAGKYLVIRNIPWSSEDHVVSVLPAELNAAMLQANPSACKQQLPGLFAAAADGNRRAVMSGLGRLYPFMLSGSVSVEAAAREHQRLFGFYPRELADDQWTWSNYQLISADYGQPNRQRQPPFDPDQPFGLMNRVDSLQVNMQFEQDGLRSSVRWRLR
;
A
#
# COMPACT_ATOMS: atom_id res chain seq x y z
N GLY A 1 29.53 12.83 -17.42
CA GLY A 1 30.26 13.93 -18.07
C GLY A 1 30.28 15.11 -17.13
N ARG A 2 31.39 15.87 -17.08
CA ARG A 2 31.43 17.12 -16.33
C ARG A 2 30.50 18.11 -17.04
N CYS A 3 29.32 18.35 -16.47
CA CYS A 3 28.45 19.43 -16.89
C CYS A 3 29.00 20.72 -16.29
N GLU A 4 29.62 21.54 -17.13
CA GLU A 4 30.02 22.88 -16.77
C GLU A 4 29.05 23.89 -17.38
N ARG A 5 28.62 24.84 -16.56
CA ARG A 5 27.67 25.87 -16.97
C ARG A 5 28.42 26.95 -17.74
N VAL A 6 28.47 26.82 -19.06
CA VAL A 6 29.11 27.81 -19.93
C VAL A 6 28.13 28.91 -20.33
N LYS A 7 28.63 30.13 -20.52
CA LYS A 7 27.83 31.22 -21.12
C LYS A 7 27.45 30.83 -22.54
N ILE A 8 26.22 31.16 -22.92
CA ILE A 8 25.69 30.90 -24.26
C ILE A 8 26.54 31.66 -25.29
N ASP A 9 27.07 30.94 -26.28
CA ASP A 9 27.82 31.50 -27.40
C ASP A 9 26.85 31.99 -28.50
N PRO A 10 26.74 33.31 -28.70
CA PRO A 10 25.79 33.89 -29.66
C PRO A 10 26.22 33.70 -31.12
N GLU A 11 27.52 33.54 -31.41
CA GLU A 11 28.01 33.33 -32.78
C GLU A 11 27.70 31.90 -33.24
N LEU A 12 27.85 30.92 -32.35
CA LEU A 12 27.51 29.53 -32.62
C LEU A 12 26.00 29.36 -32.91
N ILE A 13 25.14 30.06 -32.17
CA ILE A 13 23.68 30.07 -32.38
C ILE A 13 23.32 30.65 -33.76
N ALA A 14 23.97 31.75 -34.14
CA ALA A 14 23.73 32.40 -35.42
C ALA A 14 24.21 31.54 -36.59
N ALA A 15 25.39 30.92 -36.48
CA ALA A 15 25.98 30.08 -37.53
C ALA A 15 25.19 28.79 -37.76
N GLN A 16 24.64 28.19 -36.70
CA GLN A 16 23.87 26.95 -36.78
C GLN A 16 22.37 27.18 -37.05
N GLN A 17 21.92 28.43 -37.10
CA GLN A 17 20.49 28.81 -37.17
C GLN A 17 19.60 28.11 -36.12
N VAL A 18 20.17 27.69 -34.98
CA VAL A 18 19.43 26.95 -33.95
C VAL A 18 18.66 27.93 -33.09
N LYS A 19 17.33 27.78 -33.02
CA LYS A 19 16.47 28.62 -32.18
C LYS A 19 16.25 27.94 -30.82
N ILE A 20 17.11 28.20 -29.84
CA ILE A 20 16.93 27.70 -28.48
C ILE A 20 15.74 28.42 -27.84
N ARG A 21 14.65 27.68 -27.58
CA ARG A 21 13.48 28.20 -26.86
C ARG A 21 13.43 27.55 -25.48
N PRO A 22 13.50 28.31 -24.37
CA PRO A 22 13.06 27.77 -23.09
C PRO A 22 11.57 27.44 -23.19
N ILE A 23 11.16 26.29 -22.67
CA ILE A 23 9.74 25.95 -22.49
C ILE A 23 9.22 26.80 -21.32
N VAL A 24 9.06 28.08 -21.57
CA VAL A 24 8.29 29.00 -20.73
C VAL A 24 7.61 29.94 -21.72
N ASN A 25 6.28 29.97 -21.71
CA ASN A 25 5.47 30.79 -22.61
C ASN A 25 5.94 32.25 -22.52
N ARG A 26 6.68 32.72 -23.53
CA ARG A 26 7.36 34.03 -23.52
C ARG A 26 6.39 35.19 -23.37
N ASP A 27 5.16 35.03 -23.84
CA ASP A 27 4.12 36.06 -23.73
C ASP A 27 3.56 36.12 -22.31
N ALA A 28 3.44 34.99 -21.61
CA ALA A 28 3.09 34.95 -20.19
C ALA A 28 4.19 35.53 -19.29
N VAL A 29 5.47 35.25 -19.59
CA VAL A 29 6.61 35.84 -18.85
C VAL A 29 6.75 37.33 -19.13
N LYS A 30 6.55 37.77 -20.38
CA LYS A 30 6.52 39.21 -20.71
C LYS A 30 5.36 39.92 -20.04
N ALA A 31 4.16 39.32 -20.01
CA ALA A 31 3.01 39.89 -19.31
C ALA A 31 3.22 39.97 -17.80
N ALA A 32 3.80 38.93 -17.18
CA ALA A 32 4.15 38.92 -15.76
C ALA A 32 5.29 39.91 -15.42
N ALA A 33 6.31 40.02 -16.27
CA ALA A 33 7.39 40.99 -16.12
C ALA A 33 6.96 42.44 -16.40
N ALA A 34 5.87 42.64 -17.16
CA ALA A 34 5.28 43.94 -17.45
C ALA A 34 4.30 44.44 -16.37
N GLN A 35 3.98 43.62 -15.36
CA GLN A 35 3.25 44.05 -14.17
C GLN A 35 4.24 44.26 -13.01
N PRO A 36 4.87 45.46 -12.89
CA PRO A 36 5.79 45.76 -11.78
C PRO A 36 5.10 45.80 -10.42
N THR A 37 3.76 45.80 -10.41
CA THR A 37 2.92 45.89 -9.22
C THR A 37 1.80 44.86 -9.29
N LEU A 38 1.72 43.98 -8.28
CA LEU A 38 0.59 43.09 -8.08
C LEU A 38 -0.43 43.80 -7.17
N PRO A 39 -1.68 44.03 -7.62
CA PRO A 39 -2.73 44.60 -6.77
C PRO A 39 -3.21 43.54 -5.77
N TYR A 40 -3.17 43.86 -4.49
CA TYR A 40 -3.74 43.05 -3.41
C TYR A 40 -4.97 43.76 -2.84
N LYS A 41 -6.08 43.03 -2.69
CA LYS A 41 -7.24 43.49 -1.92
C LYS A 41 -7.10 42.96 -0.50
N ILE A 42 -7.05 43.85 0.48
CA ILE A 42 -7.03 43.49 1.91
C ILE A 42 -8.39 43.85 2.48
N VAL A 43 -9.03 42.90 3.16
CA VAL A 43 -10.33 43.09 3.81
C VAL A 43 -10.13 42.86 5.31
N LEU A 44 -10.57 43.82 6.11
CA LEU A 44 -10.59 43.72 7.57
C LEU A 44 -12.04 43.55 8.02
N VAL A 45 -12.29 42.48 8.75
CA VAL A 45 -13.58 42.23 9.41
C VAL A 45 -13.29 42.09 10.91
N ALA A 46 -14.04 42.82 11.73
CA ALA A 46 -13.91 42.82 13.18
C ALA A 46 -15.30 42.83 13.82
N ASP A 47 -15.42 42.23 15.01
CA ASP A 47 -16.63 42.20 15.83
C ASP A 47 -16.94 43.56 16.49
N LYS A 48 -15.95 44.44 16.54
CA LYS A 48 -16.03 45.80 17.06
C LYS A 48 -15.25 46.77 16.20
N GLN A 49 -15.65 48.03 16.23
CA GLN A 49 -14.93 49.09 15.55
C GLN A 49 -13.53 49.24 16.14
N ILE A 50 -12.52 49.20 15.28
CA ILE A 50 -11.12 49.42 15.65
C ILE A 50 -10.83 50.91 15.45
N ALA A 51 -10.79 51.66 16.55
CA ALA A 51 -10.56 53.11 16.53
C ALA A 51 -9.10 53.48 16.29
N ASP A 52 -8.16 52.62 16.68
CA ASP A 52 -6.73 52.87 16.53
C ASP A 52 -6.20 52.36 15.18
N PRO A 53 -5.32 53.12 14.51
CA PRO A 53 -4.73 52.68 13.25
C PRO A 53 -3.92 51.39 13.45
N LEU A 54 -4.16 50.41 12.59
CA LEU A 54 -3.46 49.13 12.61
C LEU A 54 -2.09 49.27 11.94
N ARG A 55 -1.12 48.52 12.47
CA ARG A 55 0.19 48.34 11.83
C ARG A 55 0.22 46.97 11.14
N LEU A 56 0.12 46.97 9.82
CA LEU A 56 0.38 45.79 9.01
C LEU A 56 1.89 45.67 8.76
N VAL A 57 2.40 44.43 8.74
CA VAL A 57 3.79 44.14 8.37
C VAL A 57 3.77 43.18 7.20
N ALA A 58 4.01 43.69 5.99
CA ALA A 58 4.20 42.89 4.80
C ALA A 58 5.65 42.40 4.77
N SER A 59 5.87 41.09 4.68
CA SER A 59 7.22 40.52 4.62
C SER A 59 7.49 39.97 3.22
N ASN A 60 8.49 40.54 2.54
CA ASN A 60 9.04 39.96 1.32
C ASN A 60 10.11 38.95 1.74
N GLN A 61 9.75 37.67 1.73
CA GLN A 61 10.63 36.58 2.15
C GLN A 61 11.77 36.32 1.15
N VAL A 62 11.59 36.68 -0.13
CA VAL A 62 12.62 36.53 -1.17
C VAL A 62 13.75 37.54 -0.95
N LEU A 63 13.39 38.79 -0.63
CA LEU A 63 14.36 39.86 -0.35
C LEU A 63 14.72 39.97 1.13
N GLN A 64 14.11 39.16 2.00
CA GLN A 64 14.17 39.27 3.46
C GLN A 64 13.86 40.67 4.00
N GLN A 65 12.92 41.37 3.34
CA GLN A 65 12.53 42.73 3.70
C GLN A 65 11.18 42.72 4.42
N LYS A 66 11.00 43.69 5.32
CA LYS A 66 9.72 43.96 5.98
C LYS A 66 9.29 45.38 5.66
N LEU A 67 8.08 45.52 5.17
CA LEU A 67 7.41 46.80 4.97
C LEU A 67 6.34 46.95 6.04
N SER A 68 6.39 48.04 6.80
CA SER A 68 5.34 48.39 7.74
C SER A 68 4.37 49.35 7.09
N ILE A 69 3.08 48.99 7.07
CA ILE A 69 2.00 49.79 6.52
C ILE A 69 1.11 50.19 7.69
N ARG A 70 0.90 51.50 7.86
CA ARG A 70 -0.12 52.02 8.78
C ARG A 70 -1.45 52.02 8.04
N TRP A 71 -2.42 51.29 8.54
CA TRP A 71 -3.77 51.21 8.01
C TRP A 71 -4.73 51.93 8.96
N ASP A 72 -5.31 53.02 8.49
CA ASP A 72 -6.40 53.68 9.21
C ASP A 72 -7.71 52.90 9.03
N THR A 73 -8.33 52.53 10.14
CA THR A 73 -9.55 51.70 10.18
C THR A 73 -10.78 52.50 10.63
N SER A 74 -10.65 53.82 10.79
CA SER A 74 -11.75 54.71 11.21
C SER A 74 -12.97 54.64 10.29
N ASP A 75 -12.74 54.43 9.00
CA ASP A 75 -13.76 54.48 7.93
C ASP A 75 -14.46 53.12 7.73
N GLY A 76 -14.32 52.20 8.69
CA GLY A 76 -15.03 50.92 8.68
C GLY A 76 -16.55 51.10 8.73
N SER A 77 -17.27 50.33 7.91
CA SER A 77 -18.75 50.31 7.89
C SER A 77 -19.27 49.04 8.56
N SER A 78 -20.36 49.15 9.33
CA SER A 78 -21.08 47.99 9.87
C SER A 78 -21.92 47.36 8.76
N VAL A 79 -21.60 46.13 8.38
CA VAL A 79 -22.30 45.37 7.34
C VAL A 79 -22.70 43.99 7.87
N PRO A 80 -23.86 43.43 7.45
CA PRO A 80 -24.21 42.05 7.74
C PRO A 80 -23.13 41.09 7.25
N PHE A 81 -22.87 40.01 7.99
CA PHE A 81 -21.85 39.02 7.60
C PHE A 81 -22.12 38.42 6.21
N ASP A 82 -23.39 38.22 5.86
CA ASP A 82 -23.80 37.67 4.56
C ASP A 82 -23.30 38.49 3.37
N GLU A 83 -23.16 39.82 3.51
CA GLU A 83 -22.66 40.70 2.44
C GLU A 83 -21.14 40.58 2.25
N VAL A 84 -20.39 40.20 3.31
CA VAL A 84 -18.93 40.04 3.26
C VAL A 84 -18.49 38.59 3.17
N ARG A 85 -19.40 37.63 3.34
CA ARG A 85 -19.14 36.19 3.38
C ARG A 85 -18.35 35.70 2.17
N GLU A 86 -18.69 36.15 0.97
CA GLU A 86 -17.99 35.74 -0.25
C GLU A 86 -16.54 36.26 -0.26
N SER A 87 -16.33 37.54 0.08
CA SER A 87 -14.98 38.13 0.17
C SER A 87 -14.14 37.47 1.27
N VAL A 88 -14.74 37.10 2.40
CA VAL A 88 -14.07 36.36 3.48
C VAL A 88 -13.73 34.93 3.03
N THR A 89 -14.65 34.26 2.34
CA THR A 89 -14.44 32.92 1.77
C THR A 89 -13.28 32.93 0.79
N ASP A 90 -13.25 33.88 -0.15
CA ASP A 90 -12.18 33.99 -1.13
C ASP A 90 -10.82 34.28 -0.48
N ALA A 91 -10.78 35.15 0.53
CA ALA A 91 -9.56 35.41 1.29
C ALA A 91 -9.06 34.16 2.04
N ARG A 92 -9.98 33.37 2.59
CA ARG A 92 -9.67 32.10 3.26
C ARG A 92 -9.21 31.04 2.26
N ARG A 93 -9.82 30.93 1.08
CA ARG A 93 -9.38 30.02 0.01
C ARG A 93 -7.92 30.24 -0.34
N PHE A 94 -7.47 31.48 -0.44
CA PHE A 94 -6.06 31.80 -0.66
C PHE A 94 -5.15 31.22 0.45
N ALA A 95 -5.58 31.29 1.71
CA ALA A 95 -4.84 30.70 2.84
C ALA A 95 -4.94 29.16 2.89
N TRP A 96 -6.05 28.58 2.43
CA TRP A 96 -6.30 27.13 2.43
C TRP A 96 -5.60 26.41 1.28
N GLN A 97 -5.45 27.07 0.13
CA GLN A 97 -4.91 26.49 -1.09
C GLN A 97 -3.56 25.76 -0.90
N PRO A 98 -2.57 26.29 -0.18
CA PRO A 98 -1.33 25.56 0.10
C PRO A 98 -1.57 24.25 0.86
N TYR A 99 -2.48 24.23 1.83
CA TYR A 99 -2.84 23.03 2.60
C TYR A 99 -3.61 22.01 1.75
N MET A 100 -4.51 22.46 0.87
CA MET A 100 -5.24 21.58 -0.05
C MET A 100 -4.31 20.92 -1.06
N MET A 101 -3.42 21.70 -1.68
CA MET A 101 -2.45 21.20 -2.67
C MET A 101 -1.44 20.23 -2.04
N ALA A 102 -1.03 20.49 -0.81
CA ALA A 102 -0.01 19.67 -0.16
C ALA A 102 -0.62 18.43 0.53
N GLY A 103 -1.91 18.43 0.88
CA GLY A 103 -2.51 17.44 1.78
C GLY A 103 -3.55 16.47 1.21
N GLY A 104 -3.89 16.58 -0.08
CA GLY A 104 -4.66 15.54 -0.78
C GLY A 104 -6.15 15.47 -0.45
N GLY A 105 -6.73 16.56 0.06
CA GLY A 105 -8.18 16.66 0.22
C GLY A 105 -8.77 15.99 1.46
N GLY A 106 -9.64 16.73 2.12
CA GLY A 106 -10.33 16.38 3.37
C GLY A 106 -11.37 17.45 3.67
N VAL A 107 -11.50 17.86 4.93
CA VAL A 107 -12.43 18.94 5.35
C VAL A 107 -12.28 20.21 4.50
N LEU A 108 -11.04 20.62 4.15
CA LEU A 108 -10.80 21.81 3.31
C LEU A 108 -11.41 21.70 1.91
N ASN A 109 -11.46 20.51 1.30
CA ASN A 109 -12.10 20.35 -0.02
C ASN A 109 -13.61 20.59 0.07
N VAL A 110 -14.23 20.12 1.15
CA VAL A 110 -15.65 20.36 1.41
C VAL A 110 -15.91 21.85 1.65
N TRP A 111 -14.99 22.57 2.29
CA TRP A 111 -15.09 24.01 2.51
C TRP A 111 -14.90 24.81 1.22
N ASP A 112 -14.00 24.39 0.34
CA ASP A 112 -13.69 25.06 -0.92
C ASP A 112 -14.79 24.87 -1.99
N GLN A 113 -15.41 23.70 -2.05
CA GLN A 113 -16.51 23.40 -2.98
C GLN A 113 -17.84 23.94 -2.45
N SER A 114 -18.60 24.66 -3.29
CA SER A 114 -19.99 25.04 -2.98
C SER A 114 -21.01 23.90 -3.18
N ALA A 115 -20.64 22.73 -3.70
CA ALA A 115 -21.45 21.51 -3.70
C ALA A 115 -20.62 20.25 -4.05
N VAL A 116 -21.03 19.12 -3.42
CA VAL A 116 -20.80 17.69 -3.69
C VAL A 116 -19.43 17.28 -4.25
N ALA A 117 -18.63 16.62 -3.40
CA ALA A 117 -17.48 15.85 -3.86
C ALA A 117 -17.97 14.74 -4.81
N ASP A 118 -17.46 14.74 -6.05
CA ASP A 118 -17.50 13.56 -6.89
C ASP A 118 -16.91 12.36 -6.14
N SER A 119 -17.45 11.18 -6.44
CA SER A 119 -17.07 9.91 -5.82
C SER A 119 -15.55 9.83 -5.60
N PRO A 120 -15.08 9.36 -4.42
CA PRO A 120 -13.66 9.19 -4.19
C PRO A 120 -13.09 8.32 -5.32
N ALA A 121 -12.14 8.87 -6.07
CA ALA A 121 -11.42 8.10 -7.08
C ALA A 121 -10.82 6.87 -6.39
N ASP A 122 -10.94 5.70 -7.04
CA ASP A 122 -10.33 4.47 -6.53
C ASP A 122 -8.85 4.75 -6.18
N PRO A 123 -8.37 4.31 -5.01
CA PRO A 123 -6.97 4.48 -4.66
C PRO A 123 -6.12 3.88 -5.78
N PRO A 124 -5.10 4.60 -6.28
CA PRO A 124 -4.29 4.12 -7.39
C PRO A 124 -3.62 2.80 -7.00
N ARG A 125 -3.81 1.77 -7.84
CA ARG A 125 -3.16 0.45 -7.69
C ARG A 125 -1.64 0.65 -7.66
N ASN A 126 -1.01 0.43 -6.51
CA ASN A 126 0.43 0.62 -6.35
C ASN A 126 1.18 -0.71 -6.63
N LEU A 127 1.39 -1.08 -7.89
CA LEU A 127 1.95 -2.39 -8.29
C LEU A 127 3.49 -2.40 -8.28
N SER A 128 4.17 -3.07 -7.35
CA SER A 128 5.65 -3.28 -7.37
C SER A 128 6.03 -4.74 -7.61
N MET A 129 7.28 -5.04 -8.02
CA MET A 129 7.76 -6.42 -8.13
C MET A 129 7.71 -7.15 -6.78
N PHE A 130 7.99 -6.46 -5.67
CA PHE A 130 7.81 -7.04 -4.33
C PHE A 130 6.37 -7.48 -4.09
N SER A 131 5.39 -6.70 -4.53
CA SER A 131 3.98 -7.07 -4.38
C SER A 131 3.48 -8.13 -5.34
N ILE A 132 4.06 -8.22 -6.52
CA ILE A 132 3.69 -9.24 -7.52
C ILE A 132 4.28 -10.58 -7.13
N LEU A 133 5.59 -10.62 -6.84
CA LEU A 133 6.29 -11.84 -6.44
C LEU A 133 5.85 -12.31 -5.05
N GLY A 134 5.59 -11.39 -4.11
CA GLY A 134 5.14 -11.71 -2.75
C GLY A 134 3.64 -12.00 -2.62
N GLY A 135 2.91 -12.20 -3.72
CA GLY A 135 1.50 -12.61 -3.72
C GLY A 135 0.47 -11.51 -3.39
N ARG A 136 0.88 -10.35 -2.87
CA ARG A 136 -0.04 -9.24 -2.53
C ARG A 136 -0.95 -8.83 -3.69
N ALA A 137 -0.38 -8.62 -4.88
CA ALA A 137 -1.15 -8.17 -6.03
C ALA A 137 -2.20 -9.20 -6.46
N ALA A 138 -1.90 -10.50 -6.29
CA ALA A 138 -2.88 -11.56 -6.47
C ALA A 138 -3.99 -11.50 -5.41
N VAL A 139 -3.65 -11.37 -4.13
CA VAL A 139 -4.64 -11.23 -3.02
C VAL A 139 -5.57 -10.02 -3.24
N GLU A 140 -5.04 -8.86 -3.58
CA GLU A 140 -5.86 -7.65 -3.85
C GLU A 140 -6.79 -7.83 -5.04
N GLU A 141 -6.33 -8.54 -6.07
CA GLU A 141 -7.15 -8.84 -7.25
C GLU A 141 -8.21 -9.91 -6.93
N THR A 142 -7.91 -10.94 -6.14
CA THR A 142 -8.89 -11.94 -5.70
C THR A 142 -10.04 -11.31 -4.92
N LEU A 143 -9.73 -10.37 -4.02
CA LEU A 143 -10.72 -9.78 -3.11
C LEU A 143 -11.58 -8.68 -3.75
N GLN A 144 -11.18 -8.12 -4.90
CA GLN A 144 -11.84 -7.03 -5.63
C GLN A 144 -12.65 -6.07 -4.75
N LEU A 145 -12.01 -5.42 -3.76
CA LEU A 145 -12.68 -4.55 -2.78
C LEU A 145 -13.22 -3.23 -3.37
N GLN A 146 -13.22 -3.09 -4.70
CA GLN A 146 -13.70 -1.92 -5.44
C GLN A 146 -15.20 -1.67 -5.22
N ASN A 147 -15.57 -0.39 -5.28
CA ASN A 147 -16.93 0.07 -5.05
C ASN A 147 -17.83 -0.10 -6.28
N LEU A 148 -19.09 -0.45 -6.05
CA LEU A 148 -20.11 -0.47 -7.10
C LEU A 148 -20.43 0.95 -7.55
N THR A 149 -20.31 1.21 -8.85
CA THR A 149 -20.77 2.45 -9.47
C THR A 149 -22.24 2.28 -9.86
N VAL A 150 -23.11 3.11 -9.30
CA VAL A 150 -24.56 3.10 -9.58
C VAL A 150 -24.94 4.47 -10.10
N THR A 151 -25.65 4.53 -11.22
CA THR A 151 -26.28 5.76 -11.69
C THR A 151 -27.37 6.16 -10.70
N ASN A 152 -27.32 7.38 -10.16
CA ASN A 152 -28.32 7.83 -9.18
C ASN A 152 -29.74 7.66 -9.73
N SER A 153 -30.59 6.95 -8.98
CA SER A 153 -32.03 6.90 -9.19
C SER A 153 -32.75 7.12 -7.85
N ASP A 154 -33.82 7.91 -7.86
CA ASP A 154 -34.71 8.13 -6.71
C ASP A 154 -35.78 7.02 -6.60
N GLU A 155 -35.46 5.83 -7.10
CA GLU A 155 -36.41 4.70 -7.14
C GLU A 155 -36.49 3.99 -5.80
N ASP A 156 -37.68 3.50 -5.46
CA ASP A 156 -37.88 2.73 -4.23
C ASP A 156 -37.19 1.36 -4.26
N ALA A 157 -36.70 0.92 -3.10
CA ALA A 157 -36.08 -0.38 -2.91
C ALA A 157 -37.12 -1.51 -2.94
N THR A 158 -37.35 -2.07 -4.13
CA THR A 158 -38.41 -3.05 -4.41
C THR A 158 -37.89 -4.45 -4.70
N VAL A 159 -36.61 -4.60 -5.07
CA VAL A 159 -35.98 -5.87 -5.43
C VAL A 159 -35.45 -6.56 -4.18
N ASP A 160 -35.76 -7.84 -4.00
CA ASP A 160 -35.22 -8.66 -2.92
C ASP A 160 -33.74 -8.97 -3.18
N VAL A 161 -32.87 -8.77 -2.20
CA VAL A 161 -31.43 -9.08 -2.32
C VAL A 161 -31.22 -10.56 -2.58
N ASP A 162 -32.02 -11.43 -1.98
CA ASP A 162 -31.89 -12.89 -2.13
C ASP A 162 -32.26 -13.34 -3.56
N SER A 163 -32.95 -12.49 -4.33
CA SER A 163 -33.24 -12.75 -5.75
C SER A 163 -32.08 -12.45 -6.69
N LEU A 164 -31.03 -11.76 -6.20
CA LEU A 164 -29.86 -11.42 -7.00
C LEU A 164 -28.89 -12.60 -7.04
N GLN A 165 -28.61 -13.08 -8.24
CA GLN A 165 -27.65 -14.16 -8.43
C GLN A 165 -26.23 -13.68 -8.09
N GLY A 166 -25.56 -14.42 -7.21
CA GLY A 166 -24.13 -14.26 -6.94
C GLY A 166 -23.27 -14.64 -8.15
N VAL A 167 -21.96 -14.53 -7.97
CA VAL A 167 -21.01 -15.05 -8.95
C VAL A 167 -21.12 -16.58 -9.03
N ASP A 168 -21.47 -17.08 -10.22
CA ASP A 168 -21.71 -18.50 -10.51
C ASP A 168 -20.45 -19.18 -11.05
N VAL A 169 -19.50 -19.44 -10.15
CA VAL A 169 -18.26 -20.16 -10.44
C VAL A 169 -18.24 -21.42 -9.60
N THR A 170 -17.76 -22.55 -10.14
CA THR A 170 -17.70 -23.82 -9.40
C THR A 170 -16.57 -23.76 -8.37
N SER A 171 -16.73 -24.37 -7.19
CA SER A 171 -15.60 -24.56 -6.25
C SER A 171 -14.72 -25.71 -6.74
N HIS A 172 -13.44 -25.73 -6.35
CA HIS A 172 -12.58 -26.86 -6.67
C HIS A 172 -13.14 -28.17 -6.09
N PRO A 173 -12.90 -29.32 -6.74
CA PRO A 173 -13.34 -30.62 -6.24
C PRO A 173 -12.42 -31.09 -5.08
N PHE A 174 -12.41 -30.37 -3.96
CA PHE A 174 -11.48 -30.59 -2.86
C PHE A 174 -11.56 -32.01 -2.28
N ASP A 175 -12.73 -32.64 -2.30
CA ASP A 175 -12.87 -34.04 -1.87
C ASP A 175 -12.12 -35.02 -2.80
N GLU A 176 -12.10 -34.75 -4.10
CA GLU A 176 -11.30 -35.53 -5.07
C GLU A 176 -9.81 -35.20 -4.92
N MET A 177 -9.47 -33.93 -4.70
CA MET A 177 -8.09 -33.48 -4.49
C MET A 177 -7.46 -34.01 -3.20
N LEU A 178 -8.29 -34.31 -2.19
CA LEU A 178 -7.85 -35.01 -0.97
C LEU A 178 -7.57 -36.50 -1.22
N ASP A 179 -8.06 -37.10 -2.31
CA ASP A 179 -7.84 -38.50 -2.69
C ASP A 179 -8.04 -39.50 -1.53
N GLY A 180 -9.11 -39.30 -0.76
CA GLY A 180 -9.45 -40.13 0.41
C GLY A 180 -8.56 -39.92 1.65
N GLN A 181 -7.61 -38.99 1.62
CA GLN A 181 -6.81 -38.59 2.78
C GLN A 181 -7.64 -37.72 3.74
N PRO A 182 -7.38 -37.79 5.06
CA PRO A 182 -8.09 -36.96 6.02
C PRO A 182 -7.77 -35.45 5.90
N GLY A 183 -6.66 -35.09 5.24
CA GLY A 183 -6.14 -33.73 5.14
C GLY A 183 -5.51 -33.20 6.44
N GLY A 184 -5.02 -31.96 6.40
CA GLY A 184 -4.51 -31.26 7.57
C GLY A 184 -5.63 -30.93 8.57
N ARG A 185 -5.27 -30.73 9.84
CA ARG A 185 -6.24 -30.46 10.92
C ARG A 185 -5.78 -29.32 11.80
N LEU A 186 -6.71 -28.43 12.14
CA LEU A 186 -6.51 -27.36 13.10
C LEU A 186 -7.77 -27.22 13.95
N GLU A 187 -7.70 -27.64 15.22
CA GLU A 187 -8.88 -27.74 16.08
C GLU A 187 -9.57 -26.39 16.30
N MET A 188 -8.80 -25.30 16.43
CA MET A 188 -9.35 -23.95 16.63
C MET A 188 -10.24 -23.48 15.47
N ALA A 189 -10.08 -24.04 14.26
CA ALA A 189 -10.95 -23.75 13.13
C ALA A 189 -12.32 -24.45 13.22
N ASN A 190 -12.49 -25.43 14.12
CA ASN A 190 -13.78 -26.09 14.34
C ASN A 190 -14.83 -25.17 14.99
N PHE A 191 -14.40 -24.04 15.55
CA PHE A 191 -15.27 -23.06 16.20
C PHE A 191 -15.61 -21.87 15.29
N VAL A 192 -15.24 -21.95 14.01
CA VAL A 192 -15.35 -20.85 13.05
C VAL A 192 -16.30 -21.24 11.94
N PRO A 193 -17.29 -20.40 11.59
CA PRO A 193 -18.14 -20.65 10.44
C PRO A 193 -17.33 -20.70 9.14
N ALA A 194 -17.74 -21.55 8.19
CA ALA A 194 -17.01 -21.75 6.95
C ALA A 194 -16.91 -20.51 6.05
N ASP A 195 -17.79 -19.52 6.22
CA ASP A 195 -17.89 -18.27 5.45
C ASP A 195 -17.33 -17.05 6.20
N ARG A 196 -16.30 -17.24 7.03
CA ARG A 196 -15.63 -16.17 7.78
C ARG A 196 -14.16 -16.07 7.41
N PHE A 197 -13.62 -14.85 7.42
CA PHE A 197 -12.18 -14.64 7.41
C PHE A 197 -11.61 -15.21 8.70
N PHE A 198 -10.58 -16.04 8.61
CA PHE A 198 -10.02 -16.75 9.75
C PHE A 198 -8.56 -16.39 9.98
N VAL A 199 -8.18 -16.23 11.24
CA VAL A 199 -6.80 -16.03 11.69
C VAL A 199 -6.55 -16.91 12.91
N TYR A 200 -5.64 -17.86 12.77
CA TYR A 200 -5.06 -18.62 13.88
C TYR A 200 -3.78 -17.95 14.37
N ILE A 201 -3.60 -17.92 15.69
CA ILE A 201 -2.41 -17.45 16.36
C ILE A 201 -1.91 -18.58 17.27
N GLY A 202 -0.81 -19.21 16.88
CA GLY A 202 -0.20 -20.33 17.61
C GLY A 202 0.75 -19.90 18.73
N LYS A 203 1.22 -18.65 18.70
CA LYS A 203 2.11 -18.06 19.72
C LYS A 203 1.57 -16.72 20.21
N PRO A 204 0.52 -16.69 21.06
CA PRO A 204 -0.10 -15.46 21.55
C PRO A 204 0.88 -14.49 22.22
N GLU A 205 1.93 -15.00 22.89
CA GLU A 205 3.00 -14.22 23.52
C GLU A 205 3.83 -13.38 22.54
N SER A 206 3.80 -13.72 21.24
CA SER A 206 4.49 -12.97 20.19
C SER A 206 3.70 -11.75 19.70
N ILE A 207 2.40 -11.67 20.01
CA ILE A 207 1.51 -10.59 19.56
C ILE A 207 1.99 -9.21 20.05
N PRO A 208 2.33 -8.98 21.34
CA PRO A 208 2.78 -7.66 21.78
C PRO A 208 4.03 -7.19 21.02
N ALA A 209 5.02 -8.06 20.82
CA ALA A 209 6.21 -7.74 20.04
C ALA A 209 5.88 -7.43 18.56
N LEU A 210 4.92 -8.15 17.97
CA LEU A 210 4.42 -7.85 16.61
C LEU A 210 3.66 -6.51 16.55
N LEU A 211 2.95 -6.13 17.62
CA LEU A 211 2.22 -4.86 17.71
C LEU A 211 3.13 -3.67 18.08
N ASP A 212 4.21 -3.88 18.82
CA ASP A 212 5.09 -2.81 19.32
C ASP A 212 6.33 -2.62 18.44
N THR A 213 6.95 -3.74 18.03
CA THR A 213 8.21 -3.75 17.25
C THR A 213 7.95 -4.07 15.78
N GLY A 214 6.99 -4.95 15.52
CA GLY A 214 6.54 -5.35 14.19
C GLY A 214 5.56 -4.39 13.53
N ALA A 215 4.88 -3.51 14.27
CA ALA A 215 3.88 -2.60 13.69
C ALA A 215 4.46 -1.66 12.64
N PRO A 216 5.68 -1.10 12.75
CA PRO A 216 6.25 -0.32 11.66
C PRO A 216 6.62 -1.16 10.43
N PHE A 217 6.97 -2.44 10.58
CA PHE A 217 7.32 -3.34 9.47
C PHE A 217 6.06 -3.94 8.81
N ILE A 218 5.15 -4.52 9.60
CA ILE A 218 3.83 -5.00 9.14
C ILE A 218 2.95 -3.84 8.70
N ALA A 219 3.01 -2.65 9.31
CA ALA A 219 2.36 -1.46 8.76
C ALA A 219 3.15 -0.85 7.60
N SER A 220 4.45 -1.12 7.40
CA SER A 220 5.11 -0.78 6.12
C SER A 220 4.68 -1.74 5.01
N MET A 221 4.50 -3.03 5.29
CA MET A 221 3.85 -3.98 4.38
C MET A 221 2.35 -3.69 4.22
N GLY A 222 1.70 -3.21 5.27
CA GLY A 222 0.29 -2.84 5.39
C GLY A 222 -0.05 -1.50 4.73
N THR A 223 0.86 -0.54 4.75
CA THR A 223 0.79 0.70 3.95
C THR A 223 1.21 0.42 2.51
N VAL A 224 2.01 -0.62 2.25
CA VAL A 224 2.17 -1.20 0.91
C VAL A 224 0.90 -1.95 0.46
N LEU A 225 0.08 -2.47 1.38
CA LEU A 225 -1.25 -3.09 1.14
C LEU A 225 -2.41 -2.09 1.00
N THR A 226 -2.29 -0.88 1.56
CA THR A 226 -3.43 0.06 1.61
C THR A 226 -3.12 1.44 1.03
N GLY A 227 -1.86 1.75 0.72
CA GLY A 227 -1.41 3.06 0.24
C GLY A 227 -1.67 4.22 1.20
N ASN A 228 -2.22 3.97 2.39
CA ASN A 228 -2.85 4.99 3.22
C ASN A 228 -1.91 5.53 4.31
N CYS A 229 -1.81 6.85 4.40
CA CYS A 229 -0.99 7.56 5.39
C CYS A 229 -1.76 7.88 6.70
N LEU A 230 -2.78 7.09 7.05
CA LEU A 230 -3.69 7.37 8.17
C LEU A 230 -3.51 6.35 9.31
N GLN A 231 -3.52 6.83 10.55
CA GLN A 231 -3.45 6.00 11.75
C GLN A 231 -4.86 5.80 12.31
N TYR A 232 -5.42 4.61 12.10
CA TYR A 232 -6.79 4.28 12.49
C TYR A 232 -6.92 3.69 13.90
N ASN A 233 -5.82 3.50 14.64
CA ASN A 233 -5.78 2.90 15.98
C ASN A 233 -6.67 1.65 16.13
N LEU A 234 -6.69 0.81 15.09
CA LEU A 234 -7.62 -0.32 14.98
C LEU A 234 -7.56 -1.22 16.20
N GLN A 235 -6.36 -1.50 16.70
CA GLN A 235 -6.14 -2.32 17.87
C GLN A 235 -6.85 -1.78 19.10
N SER A 236 -6.63 -0.51 19.48
CA SER A 236 -7.29 0.10 20.63
C SER A 236 -8.81 0.15 20.44
N ARG A 237 -9.28 0.42 19.21
CA ARG A 237 -10.72 0.44 18.88
C ARG A 237 -11.39 -0.92 19.07
N TYR A 238 -10.79 -1.99 18.55
CA TYR A 238 -11.37 -3.33 18.68
C TYR A 238 -11.24 -3.91 20.09
N LEU A 239 -10.16 -3.60 20.81
CA LEU A 239 -10.07 -3.92 22.24
C LEU A 239 -11.19 -3.25 23.03
N ALA A 240 -11.41 -1.94 22.82
CA ALA A 240 -12.50 -1.22 23.47
C ALA A 240 -13.88 -1.83 23.14
N ARG A 241 -14.12 -2.21 21.88
CA ARG A 241 -15.36 -2.90 21.46
C ARG A 241 -15.51 -4.31 22.06
N LEU A 242 -14.42 -4.96 22.46
CA LEU A 242 -14.43 -6.23 23.20
C LEU A 242 -14.53 -6.02 24.73
N GLY A 243 -14.63 -4.78 25.20
CA GLY A 243 -14.62 -4.46 26.63
C GLY A 243 -13.24 -4.61 27.28
N MET A 244 -12.17 -4.62 26.48
CA MET A 244 -10.78 -4.84 26.89
C MET A 244 -9.93 -3.57 26.68
N ASN A 245 -8.78 -3.51 27.33
CA ASN A 245 -7.76 -2.48 27.07
C ASN A 245 -6.39 -3.14 26.80
N ARG A 246 -5.38 -2.33 26.47
CA ARG A 246 -4.04 -2.83 26.14
C ARG A 246 -3.39 -3.52 27.34
N ASP A 247 -3.44 -2.92 28.52
CA ASP A 247 -2.81 -3.45 29.73
C ASP A 247 -3.36 -4.84 30.08
N TRP A 248 -4.67 -5.03 29.94
CA TRP A 248 -5.33 -6.31 30.14
C TRP A 248 -4.90 -7.34 29.09
N LEU A 249 -4.84 -6.94 27.81
CA LEU A 249 -4.37 -7.81 26.74
C LEU A 249 -2.93 -8.27 27.02
N ASP A 250 -2.04 -7.33 27.32
CA ASP A 250 -0.63 -7.64 27.59
C ASP A 250 -0.49 -8.53 28.82
N ALA A 251 -1.27 -8.29 29.89
CA ALA A 251 -1.27 -9.16 31.07
C ALA A 251 -1.68 -10.60 30.74
N VAL A 252 -2.75 -10.78 29.95
CA VAL A 252 -3.24 -12.11 29.55
C VAL A 252 -2.23 -12.82 28.64
N LEU A 253 -1.70 -12.13 27.63
CA LEU A 253 -0.76 -12.72 26.68
C LEU A 253 0.61 -13.04 27.30
N THR A 254 1.14 -12.16 28.15
CA THR A 254 2.46 -12.34 28.78
C THR A 254 2.46 -13.33 29.95
N SER A 255 1.31 -13.51 30.60
CA SER A 255 1.17 -14.52 31.66
C SER A 255 1.23 -15.97 31.15
N GLY A 256 1.22 -16.19 29.82
CA GLY A 256 1.14 -17.52 29.22
C GLY A 256 -0.18 -18.24 29.53
N MET A 257 -1.25 -17.50 29.84
CA MET A 257 -2.57 -18.06 30.15
C MET A 257 -3.27 -18.63 28.92
N THR A 258 -2.97 -18.09 27.74
CA THR A 258 -3.50 -18.57 26.45
C THR A 258 -2.47 -19.42 25.74
N SER A 259 -2.87 -20.57 25.20
CA SER A 259 -2.01 -21.39 24.34
C SER A 259 -2.17 -21.04 22.86
N GLU A 260 -3.41 -20.81 22.44
CA GLU A 260 -3.75 -20.60 21.03
C GLU A 260 -4.97 -19.66 20.95
N ILE A 261 -5.07 -18.92 19.85
CA ILE A 261 -6.20 -18.02 19.58
C ILE A 261 -6.67 -18.22 18.15
N ALA A 262 -7.99 -18.34 17.95
CA ALA A 262 -8.67 -18.10 16.69
C ALA A 262 -9.35 -16.73 16.73
N LEU A 263 -9.16 -15.95 15.68
CA LEU A 263 -9.85 -14.71 15.42
C LEU A 263 -10.56 -14.82 14.09
N PHE A 264 -11.81 -14.39 14.00
CA PHE A 264 -12.54 -14.37 12.74
C PHE A 264 -13.47 -13.17 12.61
N ALA A 265 -13.77 -12.81 11.36
CA ALA A 265 -14.60 -11.68 10.99
C ALA A 265 -15.51 -12.00 9.79
N PRO A 266 -16.70 -11.37 9.69
CA PRO A 266 -17.65 -11.58 8.59
C PRO A 266 -17.29 -10.84 7.30
N ASP A 267 -16.39 -9.87 7.36
CA ASP A 267 -15.86 -9.11 6.22
C ASP A 267 -14.48 -8.52 6.55
N LEU A 268 -13.86 -7.83 5.59
CA LEU A 268 -12.51 -7.23 5.73
C LEU A 268 -12.54 -5.71 6.01
N PHE A 269 -13.71 -5.13 6.33
CA PHE A 269 -13.86 -3.68 6.47
C PHE A 269 -13.40 -3.17 7.84
N PHE A 270 -12.21 -3.61 8.28
CA PHE A 270 -11.68 -3.27 9.59
C PHE A 270 -11.54 -1.77 9.83
N ILE A 271 -11.26 -0.97 8.79
CA ILE A 271 -11.12 0.50 8.85
C ILE A 271 -12.48 1.17 9.04
N ASP A 272 -13.48 0.81 8.24
CA ASP A 272 -14.83 1.36 8.36
C ASP A 272 -15.57 0.82 9.60
N GLY A 273 -15.19 -0.38 10.06
CA GLY A 273 -15.67 -1.08 11.24
C GLY A 273 -16.32 -2.42 10.87
N THR A 274 -15.79 -3.54 11.35
CA THR A 274 -16.39 -4.89 11.19
C THR A 274 -16.65 -5.51 12.55
N ASP A 275 -17.25 -6.70 12.61
CA ASP A 275 -17.34 -7.46 13.85
C ASP A 275 -16.20 -8.46 13.97
N VAL A 276 -15.74 -8.66 15.20
CA VAL A 276 -14.62 -9.56 15.48
C VAL A 276 -15.04 -10.53 16.56
N THR A 277 -14.81 -11.81 16.32
CA THR A 277 -14.94 -12.87 17.31
C THR A 277 -13.58 -13.50 17.55
N VAL A 278 -13.28 -13.75 18.83
CA VAL A 278 -12.05 -14.35 19.32
C VAL A 278 -12.42 -15.59 20.13
N VAL A 279 -11.77 -16.70 19.82
CA VAL A 279 -11.82 -17.94 20.59
C VAL A 279 -10.40 -18.23 21.09
N ALA A 280 -10.20 -18.21 22.40
CA ALA A 280 -8.90 -18.42 23.01
C ALA A 280 -8.89 -19.68 23.86
N ARG A 281 -7.90 -20.56 23.65
CA ARG A 281 -7.68 -21.74 24.49
C ARG A 281 -6.85 -21.36 25.71
N LEU A 282 -7.36 -21.68 26.90
CA LEU A 282 -6.79 -21.31 28.17
C LEU A 282 -6.03 -22.47 28.80
N ARG A 283 -4.78 -22.24 29.19
CA ARG A 283 -4.00 -23.20 30.01
C ARG A 283 -4.51 -23.28 31.45
N GLN A 284 -5.03 -22.17 31.98
CA GLN A 284 -5.49 -22.04 33.36
C GLN A 284 -6.86 -21.33 33.45
N PRO A 285 -7.96 -21.99 33.05
CA PRO A 285 -9.29 -21.37 33.00
C PRO A 285 -9.78 -20.86 34.36
N GLN A 286 -9.34 -21.47 35.47
CA GLN A 286 -9.71 -21.06 36.83
C GLN A 286 -9.18 -19.67 37.21
N LEU A 287 -7.98 -19.33 36.76
CA LEU A 287 -7.35 -18.05 37.10
C LEU A 287 -8.01 -16.89 36.33
N LEU A 288 -8.38 -17.13 35.07
CA LEU A 288 -9.18 -16.18 34.30
C LEU A 288 -10.57 -15.97 34.93
N ARG A 289 -11.24 -17.02 35.41
CA ARG A 289 -12.53 -16.87 36.13
C ARG A 289 -12.42 -15.97 37.36
N GLN A 290 -11.32 -16.06 38.11
CA GLN A 290 -11.06 -15.18 39.25
C GLN A 290 -10.85 -13.73 38.80
N LEU A 291 -10.06 -13.49 37.74
CA LEU A 291 -9.83 -12.16 37.17
C LEU A 291 -11.13 -11.54 36.62
N LEU A 292 -11.94 -12.32 35.92
CA LEU A 292 -13.24 -11.89 35.39
C LEU A 292 -14.24 -11.61 36.53
N GLY A 293 -14.21 -12.39 37.61
CA GLY A 293 -14.99 -12.11 38.82
C GLY A 293 -14.68 -10.74 39.44
N LEU A 294 -13.41 -10.29 39.37
CA LEU A 294 -13.00 -8.95 39.83
C LEU A 294 -13.49 -7.81 38.91
N LEU A 295 -13.82 -8.11 37.64
CA LEU A 295 -14.34 -7.16 36.66
C LEU A 295 -15.88 -7.12 36.62
N GLY A 296 -16.56 -7.73 37.60
CA GLY A 296 -18.03 -7.81 37.64
C GLY A 296 -18.63 -8.87 36.72
N ALA A 297 -17.80 -9.70 36.07
CA ALA A 297 -18.21 -10.83 35.24
C ALA A 297 -18.35 -12.14 36.04
N SER A 298 -18.70 -12.03 37.32
CA SER A 298 -18.87 -13.16 38.26
C SER A 298 -20.01 -14.11 37.89
N GLU A 299 -20.87 -13.74 36.93
CA GLU A 299 -22.00 -14.52 36.41
C GLU A 299 -21.68 -15.37 35.17
N LEU A 300 -20.40 -15.62 34.85
CA LEU A 300 -19.98 -16.62 33.85
C LEU A 300 -20.37 -18.04 34.31
N SER A 301 -21.68 -18.31 34.31
CA SER A 301 -22.24 -19.64 34.44
C SER A 301 -21.84 -20.46 33.21
N SER A 302 -21.74 -21.78 33.37
CA SER A 302 -21.25 -22.68 32.32
C SER A 302 -22.07 -22.67 31.02
N GLU A 303 -23.27 -22.05 31.01
CA GLU A 303 -24.22 -22.18 29.90
C GLU A 303 -24.73 -20.86 29.28
N SER A 304 -24.56 -19.71 29.93
CA SER A 304 -25.05 -18.41 29.39
C SER A 304 -23.97 -17.65 28.60
N VAL A 305 -24.41 -16.74 27.73
CA VAL A 305 -23.59 -15.68 27.14
C VAL A 305 -23.70 -14.46 28.06
N LEU A 306 -22.55 -13.93 28.49
CA LEU A 306 -22.47 -12.70 29.27
C LEU A 306 -22.38 -11.50 28.34
N GLU A 307 -23.16 -10.46 28.64
CA GLU A 307 -23.09 -9.17 27.99
C GLU A 307 -22.34 -8.18 28.91
N LEU A 308 -21.27 -7.60 28.38
CA LEU A 308 -20.40 -6.67 29.09
C LEU A 308 -20.52 -5.28 28.48
N PRO A 309 -20.76 -4.23 29.27
CA PRO A 309 -20.77 -2.86 28.77
C PRO A 309 -19.35 -2.48 28.32
N THR A 310 -19.23 -1.87 27.13
CA THR A 310 -17.96 -1.35 26.63
C THR A 310 -17.75 0.09 27.05
N THR A 311 -16.49 0.55 27.02
CA THR A 311 -16.13 1.95 27.26
C THR A 311 -16.71 2.92 26.23
N THR A 312 -17.15 2.40 25.09
CA THR A 312 -17.80 3.14 24.01
C THR A 312 -19.33 3.17 24.11
N GLY A 313 -19.92 2.59 25.16
CA GLY A 313 -21.38 2.54 25.34
C GLY A 313 -22.09 1.47 24.51
N GLY A 314 -21.34 0.54 23.90
CA GLY A 314 -21.85 -0.67 23.27
C GLY A 314 -21.78 -1.88 24.22
N SER A 315 -21.95 -3.05 23.63
CA SER A 315 -21.91 -4.34 24.33
C SER A 315 -20.88 -5.27 23.71
N ALA A 316 -20.06 -5.89 24.55
CA ALA A 316 -19.23 -7.03 24.20
C ALA A 316 -19.88 -8.31 24.74
N TYR A 317 -19.72 -9.41 24.03
CA TYR A 317 -20.34 -10.69 24.40
C TYR A 317 -19.26 -11.71 24.71
N MET A 318 -19.37 -12.41 25.83
CA MET A 318 -18.41 -13.43 26.25
C MET A 318 -19.09 -14.72 26.68
N ALA A 319 -18.45 -15.85 26.41
CA ALA A 319 -18.85 -17.16 26.91
C ALA A 319 -17.61 -17.99 27.22
N LEU A 320 -17.63 -18.73 28.33
CA LEU A 320 -16.58 -19.69 28.67
C LEU A 320 -17.17 -21.10 28.57
N ARG A 321 -16.57 -21.96 27.76
CA ARG A 321 -16.94 -23.38 27.60
C ARG A 321 -15.69 -24.21 27.77
N ASP A 322 -15.68 -25.10 28.76
CA ASP A 322 -14.51 -25.92 29.08
C ASP A 322 -13.25 -25.06 29.33
N ASP A 323 -12.22 -25.23 28.50
CA ASP A 323 -10.97 -24.44 28.45
C ASP A 323 -10.98 -23.32 27.40
N LEU A 324 -12.10 -23.08 26.71
CA LEU A 324 -12.22 -22.11 25.62
C LEU A 324 -12.99 -20.86 26.06
N LEU A 325 -12.35 -19.70 25.90
CA LEU A 325 -12.98 -18.38 26.02
C LEU A 325 -13.43 -17.90 24.65
N PHE A 326 -14.72 -17.66 24.49
CA PHE A 326 -15.33 -16.99 23.35
C PHE A 326 -15.59 -15.53 23.72
N ALA A 327 -15.16 -14.59 22.89
CA ALA A 327 -15.43 -13.17 23.03
C ALA A 327 -15.78 -12.58 21.65
N SER A 328 -16.81 -11.75 21.56
CA SER A 328 -17.22 -11.15 20.29
C SER A 328 -17.76 -9.75 20.48
N THR A 329 -17.61 -8.91 19.45
CA THR A 329 -18.30 -7.62 19.35
C THR A 329 -19.76 -7.76 18.91
N HIS A 330 -20.20 -8.95 18.47
CA HIS A 330 -21.56 -9.20 17.99
C HIS A 330 -22.12 -10.51 18.55
N ARG A 331 -23.31 -10.44 19.15
CA ARG A 331 -23.94 -11.57 19.84
C ARG A 331 -24.18 -12.77 18.92
N GLY A 332 -24.67 -12.52 17.71
CA GLY A 332 -24.99 -13.59 16.76
C GLY A 332 -23.76 -14.38 16.30
N GLU A 333 -22.60 -13.71 16.15
CA GLU A 333 -21.34 -14.36 15.75
C GLU A 333 -20.79 -15.22 16.90
N LEU A 334 -20.87 -14.73 18.14
CA LEU A 334 -20.53 -15.51 19.33
C LEU A 334 -21.41 -16.77 19.44
N GLU A 335 -22.73 -16.60 19.32
CA GLU A 335 -23.68 -17.72 19.43
C GLU A 335 -23.44 -18.77 18.34
N GLN A 336 -23.10 -18.35 17.13
CA GLN A 336 -22.74 -19.28 16.05
C GLN A 336 -21.48 -20.10 16.40
N SER A 337 -20.44 -19.45 16.92
CA SER A 337 -19.21 -20.14 17.36
C SER A 337 -19.47 -21.12 18.51
N VAL A 338 -20.28 -20.72 19.49
CA VAL A 338 -20.67 -21.60 20.61
C VAL A 338 -21.52 -22.79 20.13
N ARG A 339 -22.40 -22.59 19.13
CA ARG A 339 -23.14 -23.71 18.51
C ARG A 339 -22.21 -24.68 17.79
N LEU A 340 -21.17 -24.18 17.12
CA LEU A 340 -20.14 -25.03 16.51
C LEU A 340 -19.36 -25.84 17.56
N HIS A 341 -19.10 -25.28 18.74
CA HIS A 341 -18.55 -26.06 19.86
C HIS A 341 -19.51 -27.19 20.27
N GLN A 342 -20.79 -26.88 20.45
CA GLN A 342 -21.82 -27.84 20.89
C GLN A 342 -22.06 -28.98 19.90
N ASN A 343 -22.00 -28.70 18.60
CA ASN A 343 -22.19 -29.70 17.53
C ASN A 343 -20.88 -30.41 17.11
N ARG A 344 -19.78 -30.22 17.86
CA ARG A 344 -18.46 -30.80 17.59
C ARG A 344 -17.87 -30.39 16.24
N GLY A 345 -18.10 -29.14 15.82
CA GLY A 345 -17.54 -28.54 14.62
C GLY A 345 -18.25 -28.92 13.32
N GLU A 346 -19.45 -29.51 13.38
CA GLU A 346 -20.22 -29.81 12.18
C GLU A 346 -20.53 -28.52 11.40
N ASN A 347 -20.21 -28.49 10.10
CA ASN A 347 -20.28 -27.32 9.22
C ASN A 347 -19.34 -26.15 9.57
N SER A 348 -18.32 -26.40 10.39
CA SER A 348 -17.25 -25.42 10.64
C SER A 348 -16.26 -25.34 9.47
N LEU A 349 -15.44 -24.29 9.49
CA LEU A 349 -14.27 -24.17 8.62
C LEU A 349 -13.31 -25.36 8.82
N GLY A 350 -13.07 -25.78 10.06
CA GLY A 350 -12.12 -26.85 10.41
C GLY A 350 -12.43 -28.21 9.79
N VAL A 351 -13.71 -28.51 9.51
CA VAL A 351 -14.12 -29.78 8.88
C VAL A 351 -14.23 -29.72 7.36
N SER A 352 -14.19 -28.52 6.76
CA SER A 352 -14.34 -28.36 5.31
C SER A 352 -13.21 -29.08 4.56
N SER A 353 -13.54 -29.73 3.44
CA SER A 353 -12.54 -30.43 2.61
C SER A 353 -11.51 -29.45 2.05
N GLU A 354 -11.97 -28.28 1.63
CA GLU A 354 -11.14 -27.16 1.22
C GLU A 354 -10.07 -26.80 2.26
N PHE A 355 -10.46 -26.50 3.50
CA PHE A 355 -9.52 -26.04 4.52
C PHE A 355 -8.52 -27.15 4.90
N ARG A 356 -8.99 -28.40 4.99
CA ARG A 356 -8.14 -29.57 5.25
C ARG A 356 -7.12 -29.78 4.12
N TYR A 357 -7.50 -29.54 2.87
CA TYR A 357 -6.57 -29.56 1.74
C TYR A 357 -5.56 -28.42 1.81
N MET A 358 -6.00 -27.20 2.08
CA MET A 358 -5.12 -26.02 2.17
C MET A 358 -4.09 -26.14 3.30
N LEU A 359 -4.46 -26.78 4.42
CA LEU A 359 -3.51 -27.12 5.50
C LEU A 359 -2.47 -28.17 5.09
N MET A 360 -2.70 -28.99 4.05
CA MET A 360 -1.63 -29.84 3.49
C MET A 360 -0.66 -29.03 2.64
N GLN A 361 -1.15 -27.97 1.98
CA GLN A 361 -0.33 -27.12 1.12
C GLN A 361 0.49 -26.11 1.92
N LEU A 362 -0.06 -25.62 3.03
CA LEU A 362 0.61 -24.69 3.94
C LEU A 362 0.36 -25.15 5.39
N GLU A 363 1.16 -26.11 5.85
CA GLU A 363 0.98 -26.75 7.16
C GLU A 363 1.17 -25.77 8.34
N VAL A 364 0.36 -25.91 9.38
CA VAL A 364 0.58 -25.21 10.66
C VAL A 364 1.52 -26.07 11.52
N SER A 365 2.61 -25.47 12.01
CA SER A 365 3.60 -26.15 12.84
C SER A 365 3.90 -25.38 14.12
N ASP A 366 4.73 -25.94 15.01
CA ASP A 366 5.20 -25.24 16.22
C ASP A 366 5.99 -23.96 15.92
N ALA A 367 6.49 -23.79 14.68
CA ALA A 367 7.14 -22.55 14.24
C ALA A 367 6.12 -21.43 13.97
N THR A 368 4.86 -21.78 13.69
CA THR A 368 3.83 -20.87 13.20
C THR A 368 3.36 -19.90 14.27
N ARG A 369 3.56 -18.60 14.01
CA ARG A 369 3.03 -17.51 14.81
C ARG A 369 1.58 -17.21 14.42
N ILE A 370 1.34 -17.03 13.12
CA ILE A 370 0.04 -16.62 12.57
C ILE A 370 -0.27 -17.44 11.32
N TYR A 371 -1.52 -17.86 11.17
CA TYR A 371 -2.05 -18.44 9.94
C TYR A 371 -3.39 -17.77 9.60
N ALA A 372 -3.46 -17.04 8.50
CA ALA A 372 -4.68 -16.40 8.01
C ALA A 372 -5.23 -17.14 6.80
N TYR A 373 -6.56 -17.23 6.73
CA TYR A 373 -7.26 -18.00 5.70
C TYR A 373 -8.49 -17.28 5.19
N PHE A 374 -8.63 -17.26 3.86
CA PHE A 374 -9.79 -16.76 3.13
C PHE A 374 -10.39 -17.96 2.41
N SER A 375 -11.50 -18.49 2.92
CA SER A 375 -12.19 -19.64 2.34
C SER A 375 -12.99 -19.27 1.09
N ASP A 376 -13.27 -20.21 0.20
CA ASP A 376 -14.17 -20.02 -0.94
C ASP A 376 -15.55 -19.46 -0.50
N PRO A 377 -16.23 -20.02 0.53
CA PRO A 377 -17.47 -19.43 1.03
C PRO A 377 -17.32 -17.99 1.52
N PHE A 378 -16.18 -17.63 2.14
CA PHE A 378 -15.93 -16.26 2.59
C PHE A 378 -15.72 -15.31 1.41
N VAL A 379 -14.94 -15.69 0.40
CA VAL A 379 -14.71 -14.88 -0.79
C VAL A 379 -16.04 -14.67 -1.53
N ARG A 380 -16.86 -15.71 -1.70
CA ARG A 380 -18.22 -15.63 -2.28
C ARG A 380 -19.12 -14.68 -1.52
N ARG A 381 -19.08 -14.73 -0.19
CA ARG A 381 -19.81 -13.79 0.68
C ARG A 381 -19.36 -12.35 0.40
N LEU A 382 -18.06 -12.10 0.35
CA LEU A 382 -17.48 -10.77 0.16
C LEU A 382 -17.85 -10.14 -1.20
N VAL A 383 -17.91 -10.95 -2.26
CA VAL A 383 -18.35 -10.51 -3.60
C VAL A 383 -19.86 -10.61 -3.81
N GLY A 384 -20.60 -11.14 -2.83
CA GLY A 384 -22.03 -11.36 -2.87
C GLY A 384 -22.87 -10.07 -2.77
N PRO A 385 -24.17 -10.15 -3.08
CA PRO A 385 -25.02 -8.97 -3.21
C PRO A 385 -25.20 -8.24 -1.88
N GLU A 386 -25.39 -8.97 -0.78
CA GLU A 386 -25.58 -8.39 0.57
C GLU A 386 -24.39 -7.52 0.98
N VAL A 387 -23.17 -8.06 0.85
CA VAL A 387 -21.94 -7.38 1.28
C VAL A 387 -21.62 -6.21 0.35
N LYS A 388 -21.68 -6.39 -0.97
CA LYS A 388 -21.33 -5.33 -1.93
C LYS A 388 -22.29 -4.14 -1.88
N LEU A 389 -23.59 -4.41 -1.79
CA LEU A 389 -24.61 -3.36 -1.71
C LEU A 389 -24.61 -2.70 -0.33
N GLY A 390 -24.39 -3.48 0.73
CA GLY A 390 -24.22 -2.98 2.09
C GLY A 390 -23.01 -2.06 2.24
N GLN A 391 -21.85 -2.50 1.74
CA GLN A 391 -20.61 -1.71 1.70
C GLN A 391 -20.82 -0.38 0.98
N ARG A 392 -21.43 -0.41 -0.21
CA ARG A 392 -21.73 0.81 -0.98
C ARG A 392 -22.59 1.80 -0.19
N ARG A 393 -23.73 1.34 0.34
CA ARG A 393 -24.65 2.20 1.12
C ARG A 393 -23.94 2.81 2.34
N ARG A 394 -23.08 2.03 3.00
CA ARG A 394 -22.28 2.50 4.13
C ARG A 394 -21.25 3.55 3.72
N ILE A 395 -20.54 3.37 2.60
CA ILE A 395 -19.57 4.35 2.09
C ILE A 395 -20.25 5.68 1.74
N LEU A 396 -21.44 5.65 1.13
CA LEU A 396 -22.21 6.87 0.88
C LEU A 396 -22.67 7.55 2.17
N ALA A 397 -23.14 6.77 3.15
CA ALA A 397 -23.50 7.30 4.45
C ALA A 397 -22.30 7.95 5.14
N LYS A 398 -21.13 7.30 5.11
CA LYS A 398 -19.87 7.82 5.63
C LYS A 398 -19.51 9.15 4.97
N ALA A 399 -19.48 9.21 3.63
CA ALA A 399 -19.16 10.44 2.90
C ALA A 399 -20.13 11.59 3.26
N LYS A 400 -21.42 11.29 3.43
CA LYS A 400 -22.42 12.26 3.90
C LYS A 400 -22.14 12.75 5.32
N LEU A 401 -21.83 11.85 6.26
CA LEU A 401 -21.47 12.21 7.63
C LEU A 401 -20.19 13.05 7.69
N GLU A 402 -19.17 12.71 6.89
CA GLU A 402 -17.93 13.49 6.77
C GLU A 402 -18.20 14.90 6.24
N ALA A 403 -19.05 15.02 5.22
CA ALA A 403 -19.44 16.31 4.66
C ALA A 403 -20.24 17.17 5.65
N ILE A 404 -21.21 16.60 6.37
CA ILE A 404 -21.96 17.33 7.41
C ILE A 404 -21.02 17.77 8.53
N THR A 405 -20.12 16.89 8.98
CA THR A 405 -19.13 17.20 10.02
C THR A 405 -18.23 18.36 9.57
N ALA A 406 -17.72 18.30 8.34
CA ALA A 406 -16.93 19.39 7.77
C ALA A 406 -17.72 20.71 7.70
N ARG A 407 -18.98 20.69 7.27
CA ARG A 407 -19.84 21.89 7.22
C ARG A 407 -20.14 22.46 8.60
N SER A 408 -20.29 21.60 9.61
CA SER A 408 -20.41 22.04 11.01
C SER A 408 -19.15 22.76 11.48
N LEU A 409 -17.96 22.25 11.18
CA LEU A 409 -16.70 22.93 11.48
C LEU A 409 -16.58 24.29 10.76
N LEU A 410 -17.09 24.41 9.53
CA LEU A 410 -17.14 25.69 8.79
C LEU A 410 -18.07 26.69 9.48
N ALA A 411 -19.27 26.25 9.89
CA ALA A 411 -20.21 27.09 10.62
C ALA A 411 -19.61 27.61 11.93
N ARG A 412 -18.85 26.78 12.66
CA ARG A 412 -18.11 27.19 13.86
C ARG A 412 -17.06 28.25 13.54
N LEU A 413 -16.31 28.09 12.45
CA LEU A 413 -15.35 29.08 11.96
C LEU A 413 -16.01 30.42 11.59
N ASP A 414 -17.26 30.38 11.10
CA ASP A 414 -18.08 31.57 10.80
C ASP A 414 -18.76 32.19 12.01
N GLY A 415 -18.46 31.71 13.22
CA GLY A 415 -18.96 32.28 14.47
C GLY A 415 -20.31 31.70 14.92
N HIS A 416 -20.85 30.71 14.21
CA HIS A 416 -22.00 29.93 14.66
C HIS A 416 -21.54 28.87 15.66
N ALA A 417 -21.14 29.32 16.85
CA ALA A 417 -20.57 28.47 17.91
C ALA A 417 -21.52 27.35 18.39
N HIS A 418 -22.81 27.43 18.07
CA HIS A 418 -23.89 26.53 18.49
C HIS A 418 -24.67 26.00 17.28
N ALA A 419 -23.97 25.55 16.23
CA ALA A 419 -24.60 24.79 15.16
C ALA A 419 -24.92 23.35 15.62
N ASP A 420 -25.65 23.26 16.74
CA ASP A 420 -25.95 22.04 17.50
C ASP A 420 -27.13 21.27 16.91
N SER A 421 -27.62 21.72 15.75
CA SER A 421 -28.73 21.10 15.05
C SER A 421 -28.61 21.24 13.53
N MET A 422 -29.14 20.24 12.82
CA MET A 422 -29.25 20.28 11.35
C MET A 422 -30.07 21.49 10.86
N PRO A 423 -31.21 21.85 11.49
CA PRO A 423 -31.95 23.07 11.15
C PRO A 423 -31.13 24.36 11.24
N ASP A 424 -30.22 24.48 12.20
CA ASP A 424 -29.39 25.69 12.35
C ASP A 424 -28.33 25.79 11.26
N LEU A 425 -27.75 24.66 10.84
CA LEU A 425 -26.82 24.60 9.70
C LEU A 425 -27.50 24.96 8.38
N VAL A 426 -28.76 24.58 8.20
CA VAL A 426 -29.53 24.97 7.01
C VAL A 426 -29.92 26.45 7.06
N ARG A 427 -30.41 26.95 8.22
CA ARG A 427 -30.78 28.37 8.39
C ARG A 427 -29.59 29.31 8.19
N SER A 428 -28.40 28.88 8.58
CA SER A 428 -27.15 29.63 8.39
C SER A 428 -26.53 29.46 6.99
N GLY A 429 -27.14 28.65 6.11
CA GLY A 429 -26.68 28.45 4.73
C GLY A 429 -25.46 27.54 4.56
N HIS A 430 -25.07 26.79 5.60
CA HIS A 430 -23.93 25.86 5.57
C HIS A 430 -24.31 24.47 5.05
N LEU A 431 -25.60 24.14 5.03
CA LEU A 431 -26.15 22.92 4.44
C LEU A 431 -27.33 23.25 3.51
N PRO A 432 -27.49 22.53 2.39
CA PRO A 432 -28.66 22.68 1.53
C PRO A 432 -29.91 22.09 2.21
N GLU A 433 -31.09 22.62 1.86
CA GLU A 433 -32.37 22.14 2.42
C GLU A 433 -32.61 20.64 2.17
N SER A 434 -32.18 20.13 1.01
CA SER A 434 -32.29 18.71 0.65
C SER A 434 -31.52 17.75 1.57
N TRP A 435 -30.62 18.27 2.41
CA TRP A 435 -29.86 17.48 3.37
C TRP A 435 -30.53 17.37 4.74
N GLN A 436 -31.69 18.00 4.93
CA GLN A 436 -32.62 17.65 6.02
C GLN A 436 -33.26 16.28 5.72
N SER A 437 -32.44 15.24 5.66
CA SER A 437 -32.92 13.87 5.50
C SER A 437 -33.38 13.30 6.84
N GLU A 438 -34.47 12.55 6.83
CA GLU A 438 -34.86 11.73 7.98
C GLU A 438 -33.70 10.84 8.43
N GLY A 439 -33.38 10.89 9.73
CA GLY A 439 -32.44 9.96 10.36
C GLY A 439 -30.95 10.36 10.36
N THR A 440 -30.60 11.63 10.12
CA THR A 440 -29.27 12.17 10.49
C THR A 440 -29.43 13.31 11.49
N SER A 441 -28.62 13.33 12.54
CA SER A 441 -28.62 14.37 13.56
C SER A 441 -27.21 14.78 13.95
N ILE A 442 -27.09 15.97 14.52
CA ILE A 442 -25.88 16.47 15.16
C ILE A 442 -26.23 16.75 16.63
N ASP A 443 -25.35 16.38 17.54
CA ASP A 443 -25.51 16.69 18.96
C ASP A 443 -24.82 18.01 19.35
N THR A 444 -24.98 18.43 20.60
CA THR A 444 -24.37 19.65 21.15
C THR A 444 -22.84 19.61 21.22
N THR A 445 -22.23 18.44 21.02
CA THR A 445 -20.78 18.30 20.92
C THR A 445 -20.29 18.43 19.47
N GLY A 446 -21.20 18.57 18.50
CA GLY A 446 -20.90 18.57 17.07
C GLY A 446 -20.68 17.18 16.49
N MET A 447 -20.98 16.11 17.23
CA MET A 447 -20.91 14.74 16.72
C MET A 447 -22.09 14.50 15.78
N VAL A 448 -21.80 14.13 14.53
CA VAL A 448 -22.81 13.77 13.55
C VAL A 448 -23.10 12.28 13.63
N SER A 449 -24.38 11.93 13.70
CA SER A 449 -24.85 10.55 13.79
C SER A 449 -25.95 10.25 12.78
N SER A 450 -25.92 9.04 12.25
CA SER A 450 -27.00 8.44 11.47
C SER A 450 -27.79 7.49 12.37
N LYS A 451 -29.12 7.58 12.36
CA LYS A 451 -30.00 6.63 13.04
C LYS A 451 -29.78 5.19 12.56
N ARG A 452 -29.42 5.03 11.28
CA ARG A 452 -29.17 3.72 10.66
C ARG A 452 -27.73 3.27 10.90
N TYR A 453 -26.74 4.14 10.67
CA TYR A 453 -25.32 3.74 10.62
C TYR A 453 -24.47 4.17 11.81
N GLY A 454 -24.99 4.90 12.80
CA GLY A 454 -24.18 5.42 13.91
C GLY A 454 -23.33 6.63 13.53
N THR A 455 -22.21 6.81 14.22
CA THR A 455 -21.27 7.94 14.02
C THR A 455 -20.09 7.51 13.16
N LEU A 456 -19.26 8.44 12.68
CA LEU A 456 -18.06 8.09 11.90
C LEU A 456 -17.05 7.20 12.65
N PRO A 457 -16.73 7.45 13.94
CA PRO A 457 -15.81 6.57 14.68
C PRO A 457 -16.38 5.17 14.95
N GLU A 458 -17.71 5.07 15.07
CA GLU A 458 -18.45 3.89 15.49
C GLU A 458 -19.59 3.60 14.53
N MET A 459 -19.25 3.41 13.26
CA MET A 459 -20.23 3.00 12.27
C MET A 459 -20.70 1.57 12.56
N ARG A 460 -22.02 1.36 12.51
CA ARG A 460 -22.62 0.02 12.59
C ARG A 460 -22.10 -0.87 11.46
N THR A 461 -21.90 -2.13 11.80
CA THR A 461 -21.32 -3.13 10.89
C THR A 461 -22.34 -3.59 9.86
N LEU A 462 -21.90 -4.40 8.88
CA LEU A 462 -22.83 -4.98 7.90
C LEU A 462 -23.83 -5.94 8.55
N PRO A 463 -23.43 -6.83 9.49
CA PRO A 463 -24.39 -7.63 10.25
C PRO A 463 -25.45 -6.82 11.02
N ASP A 464 -25.08 -5.65 11.56
CA ASP A 464 -26.01 -4.78 12.29
C ASP A 464 -27.03 -4.07 11.37
N VAL A 465 -26.69 -3.89 10.08
CA VAL A 465 -27.54 -3.19 9.09
C VAL A 465 -27.71 -4.07 7.84
N PRO A 466 -28.40 -5.22 7.96
CA PRO A 466 -28.55 -6.15 6.85
C PRO A 466 -29.35 -5.53 5.70
N VAL A 467 -28.98 -5.89 4.47
CA VAL A 467 -29.64 -5.41 3.25
C VAL A 467 -30.62 -6.46 2.77
N GLN A 468 -31.92 -6.20 2.94
CA GLN A 468 -32.98 -7.11 2.47
C GLN A 468 -33.54 -6.70 1.10
N LYS A 469 -33.65 -5.39 0.85
CA LYS A 469 -34.21 -4.85 -0.39
C LYS A 469 -33.35 -3.75 -0.99
N VAL A 470 -33.30 -3.74 -2.32
CA VAL A 470 -32.48 -2.84 -3.14
C VAL A 470 -33.29 -2.21 -4.27
N THR A 471 -32.78 -1.08 -4.74
CA THR A 471 -33.38 -0.37 -5.88
C THR A 471 -33.08 -1.12 -7.20
N PRO A 472 -33.89 -0.93 -8.24
CA PRO A 472 -33.60 -1.49 -9.57
C PRO A 472 -32.21 -1.07 -10.09
N ALA A 473 -31.79 0.17 -9.87
CA ALA A 473 -30.47 0.66 -10.24
C ALA A 473 -29.32 -0.03 -9.48
N GLU A 474 -29.47 -0.24 -8.17
CA GLU A 474 -28.51 -1.01 -7.37
C GLU A 474 -28.42 -2.47 -7.85
N ALA A 475 -29.55 -3.09 -8.14
CA ALA A 475 -29.61 -4.45 -8.67
C ALA A 475 -28.92 -4.57 -10.03
N GLU A 476 -29.15 -3.61 -10.94
CA GLU A 476 -28.49 -3.59 -12.25
C GLU A 476 -26.98 -3.37 -12.15
N ALA A 477 -26.53 -2.43 -11.31
CA ALA A 477 -25.10 -2.24 -11.09
C ALA A 477 -24.42 -3.49 -10.51
N TYR A 478 -25.10 -4.20 -9.61
CA TYR A 478 -24.61 -5.48 -9.10
C TYR A 478 -24.54 -6.55 -10.20
N ARG A 479 -25.55 -6.67 -11.07
CA ARG A 479 -25.50 -7.58 -12.24
C ARG A 479 -24.32 -7.27 -13.15
N GLN A 480 -24.10 -6.00 -13.48
CA GLN A 480 -22.96 -5.56 -14.30
C GLN A 480 -21.62 -5.86 -13.62
N TYR A 481 -21.54 -5.70 -12.30
CA TYR A 481 -20.37 -6.12 -11.53
C TYR A 481 -20.13 -7.64 -11.65
N VAL A 482 -21.16 -8.46 -11.45
CA VAL A 482 -21.05 -9.93 -11.60
C VAL A 482 -20.64 -10.31 -13.02
N GLU A 483 -21.22 -9.70 -14.05
CA GLU A 483 -20.82 -9.95 -15.45
C GLU A 483 -19.36 -9.62 -15.71
N ASN A 484 -18.87 -8.50 -15.18
CA ASN A 484 -17.47 -8.11 -15.31
C ASN A 484 -16.54 -9.03 -14.51
N TYR A 485 -16.95 -9.43 -13.30
CA TYR A 485 -16.23 -10.38 -12.47
C TYR A 485 -16.10 -11.74 -13.19
N SER A 486 -17.22 -12.33 -13.62
CA SER A 486 -17.23 -13.65 -14.29
C SER A 486 -16.47 -13.69 -15.62
N ARG A 487 -16.15 -12.55 -16.26
CA ARG A 487 -15.26 -12.53 -17.45
C ARG A 487 -13.83 -12.95 -17.12
N TYR A 488 -13.34 -12.60 -15.93
CA TYR A 488 -12.01 -12.94 -15.41
C TYR A 488 -12.03 -14.26 -14.61
N TRP A 489 -13.17 -14.62 -14.03
CA TRP A 489 -13.32 -15.78 -13.16
C TRP A 489 -14.16 -16.87 -13.84
N ARG A 490 -13.50 -17.72 -14.65
CA ARG A 490 -14.21 -18.71 -15.48
C ARG A 490 -14.24 -20.13 -14.95
N ARG A 491 -13.41 -20.47 -13.94
CA ARG A 491 -13.23 -21.86 -13.48
C ARG A 491 -13.45 -22.06 -11.99
N PHE A 492 -12.66 -21.44 -11.12
CA PHE A 492 -12.79 -21.59 -9.66
C PHE A 492 -12.51 -20.27 -8.92
N PHE A 493 -12.95 -20.16 -7.66
CA PHE A 493 -12.59 -19.09 -6.73
C PHE A 493 -11.32 -19.45 -5.97
N ASP A 494 -10.53 -18.44 -5.57
CA ASP A 494 -9.24 -18.66 -4.92
C ASP A 494 -9.34 -18.65 -3.39
N PRO A 495 -9.31 -19.80 -2.67
CA PRO A 495 -8.83 -19.78 -1.30
C PRO A 495 -7.41 -19.26 -1.20
N ILE A 496 -7.19 -18.44 -0.18
CA ILE A 496 -5.90 -17.85 0.13
C ILE A 496 -5.49 -18.29 1.53
N ALA A 497 -4.30 -18.88 1.65
CA ALA A 497 -3.65 -19.16 2.91
C ALA A 497 -2.39 -18.30 3.05
N VAL A 498 -2.22 -17.70 4.23
CA VAL A 498 -1.04 -16.90 4.58
C VAL A 498 -0.51 -17.37 5.93
N ARG A 499 0.77 -17.70 6.02
CA ARG A 499 1.42 -18.21 7.24
C ARG A 499 2.65 -17.37 7.59
N LEU A 500 2.79 -17.01 8.86
CA LEU A 500 3.96 -16.33 9.41
C LEU A 500 4.68 -17.27 10.40
N ASP A 501 5.93 -17.60 10.14
CA ASP A 501 6.74 -18.52 10.96
C ASP A 501 7.99 -17.87 11.54
N ASP A 502 8.45 -18.46 12.65
CA ASP A 502 9.83 -18.35 13.16
C ASP A 502 10.75 -19.34 12.44
N VAL A 503 11.65 -18.84 11.58
CA VAL A 503 12.56 -19.70 10.80
C VAL A 503 14.02 -19.64 11.28
N GLY A 504 14.32 -18.81 12.27
CA GLY A 504 15.64 -18.71 12.91
C GLY A 504 15.68 -17.61 13.97
N SER A 505 16.81 -17.46 14.68
CA SER A 505 17.03 -16.30 15.55
C SER A 505 16.98 -15.03 14.70
N ASP A 506 16.03 -14.14 15.00
CA ASP A 506 15.80 -12.87 14.32
C ASP A 506 15.37 -12.97 12.85
N GLN A 507 14.84 -14.13 12.43
CA GLN A 507 14.32 -14.36 11.09
C GLN A 507 12.85 -14.77 11.10
N LEU A 508 12.08 -14.10 10.24
CA LEU A 508 10.67 -14.40 10.01
C LEU A 508 10.43 -14.71 8.54
N GLU A 509 9.44 -15.56 8.31
CA GLU A 509 9.00 -15.92 6.98
C GLU A 509 7.48 -15.81 6.85
N LEU A 510 7.03 -15.08 5.84
CA LEU A 510 5.64 -14.99 5.43
C LEU A 510 5.44 -15.78 4.14
N SER A 511 4.69 -16.87 4.22
CA SER A 511 4.37 -17.73 3.09
C SER A 511 2.92 -17.54 2.68
N THR A 512 2.67 -17.36 1.39
CA THR A 512 1.32 -17.19 0.81
C THR A 512 1.09 -18.25 -0.24
N PHE A 513 -0.06 -18.90 -0.18
CA PHE A 513 -0.52 -19.89 -1.14
C PHE A 513 -1.94 -19.54 -1.61
N ILE A 514 -2.14 -19.48 -2.92
CA ILE A 514 -3.37 -19.03 -3.59
C ILE A 514 -3.76 -20.10 -4.62
N LEU A 515 -5.03 -20.54 -4.62
CA LEU A 515 -5.50 -21.61 -5.50
C LEU A 515 -6.97 -21.40 -5.94
N PRO A 516 -7.32 -21.16 -7.22
CA PRO A 516 -6.40 -21.09 -8.33
C PRO A 516 -5.69 -19.73 -8.38
N LEU A 517 -4.95 -19.42 -9.46
CA LEU A 517 -4.48 -18.07 -9.72
C LEU A 517 -5.44 -17.37 -10.69
N VAL A 518 -5.90 -16.17 -10.32
CA VAL A 518 -6.72 -15.28 -11.16
C VAL A 518 -6.22 -15.21 -12.60
N ASP A 519 -7.12 -15.37 -13.57
CA ASP A 519 -6.88 -15.21 -15.01
C ASP A 519 -6.71 -13.70 -15.34
N ASN A 520 -5.58 -13.14 -14.92
CA ASN A 520 -5.20 -11.73 -15.10
C ASN A 520 -4.00 -11.62 -16.04
N SER A 521 -4.06 -10.64 -16.94
CA SER A 521 -2.98 -10.25 -17.87
C SER A 521 -1.56 -10.25 -17.28
N ILE A 522 -1.36 -9.83 -16.03
CA ILE A 522 -0.04 -9.76 -15.40
C ILE A 522 0.48 -11.16 -15.05
N TYR A 523 -0.29 -11.94 -14.27
CA TYR A 523 0.13 -13.27 -13.83
C TYR A 523 0.12 -14.29 -14.96
N ASN A 524 -0.78 -14.18 -15.93
CA ASN A 524 -0.75 -14.98 -17.17
C ASN A 524 0.54 -14.76 -17.95
N GLY A 525 0.98 -13.50 -18.08
CA GLY A 525 2.26 -13.15 -18.70
C GLY A 525 3.44 -13.82 -18.00
N LEU A 526 3.42 -13.81 -16.66
CA LEU A 526 4.45 -14.48 -15.85
C LEU A 526 4.38 -16.01 -15.95
N GLN A 527 3.19 -16.62 -15.92
CA GLN A 527 3.00 -18.08 -16.03
C GLN A 527 3.43 -18.60 -17.41
N MET A 528 3.22 -17.82 -18.47
CA MET A 528 3.73 -18.14 -19.82
C MET A 528 5.26 -18.05 -19.88
N SER A 529 5.88 -17.20 -19.06
CA SER A 529 7.31 -16.89 -19.18
C SER A 529 8.20 -17.68 -18.21
N LEU A 530 7.73 -17.91 -16.99
CA LEU A 530 8.49 -18.49 -15.89
C LEU A 530 8.24 -20.00 -15.76
N ALA A 531 9.21 -20.72 -15.22
CA ALA A 531 9.12 -22.15 -14.93
C ALA A 531 7.97 -22.47 -13.95
N HIS A 532 7.35 -23.62 -14.17
CA HIS A 532 6.31 -24.21 -13.35
C HIS A 532 6.91 -25.28 -12.42
N GLN A 533 6.22 -25.63 -11.33
CA GLN A 533 6.64 -26.73 -10.45
C GLN A 533 6.86 -28.05 -11.20
N ASP A 534 5.95 -28.37 -12.12
CA ASP A 534 5.99 -29.59 -12.94
C ASP A 534 7.20 -29.66 -13.89
N ASP A 535 7.82 -28.51 -14.21
CA ASP A 535 9.01 -28.48 -15.04
C ASP A 535 10.23 -29.12 -14.33
N LYS A 536 10.15 -29.32 -13.00
CA LYS A 536 11.21 -29.92 -12.15
C LYS A 536 12.59 -29.28 -12.34
N THR A 537 12.62 -28.02 -12.78
CA THR A 537 13.83 -27.21 -12.88
C THR A 537 14.02 -26.46 -11.57
N GLN A 538 15.19 -26.58 -10.95
CA GLN A 538 15.51 -25.85 -9.72
C GLN A 538 16.13 -24.50 -10.06
N LEU A 539 15.73 -23.42 -9.39
CA LEU A 539 16.35 -22.11 -9.58
C LEU A 539 17.71 -22.08 -8.86
N SER A 540 18.78 -22.15 -9.63
CA SER A 540 20.16 -22.08 -9.14
C SER A 540 20.61 -20.63 -9.03
N VAL A 541 20.65 -20.06 -7.84
CA VAL A 541 20.98 -18.65 -7.62
C VAL A 541 22.49 -18.48 -7.35
N PRO A 542 23.22 -17.65 -8.12
CA PRO A 542 24.60 -17.32 -7.84
C PRO A 542 24.71 -16.40 -6.63
N ILE A 543 25.65 -16.69 -5.74
CA ILE A 543 26.06 -15.80 -4.65
C ILE A 543 27.21 -14.95 -5.15
N VAL A 544 27.01 -13.63 -5.15
CA VAL A 544 27.92 -12.66 -5.77
C VAL A 544 28.61 -11.83 -4.70
N GLN A 545 29.92 -11.58 -4.86
CA GLN A 545 30.69 -10.67 -4.02
C GLN A 545 31.28 -9.52 -4.85
N PRO A 546 31.24 -8.26 -4.37
CA PRO A 546 30.57 -7.81 -3.15
C PRO A 546 29.05 -8.03 -3.21
N ALA A 547 28.39 -8.11 -2.06
CA ALA A 547 26.96 -8.40 -2.01
C ALA A 547 26.19 -7.33 -2.82
N PRO A 548 25.36 -7.73 -3.81
CA PRO A 548 24.55 -6.76 -4.54
C PRO A 548 23.51 -6.14 -3.62
N VAL A 549 23.17 -4.88 -3.85
CA VAL A 549 22.08 -4.20 -3.12
C VAL A 549 20.74 -4.84 -3.48
N LEU A 550 20.60 -5.25 -4.74
CA LEU A 550 19.42 -5.95 -5.23
C LEU A 550 19.84 -7.04 -6.21
N GLN A 551 19.29 -8.23 -6.07
CA GLN A 551 19.50 -9.34 -7.00
C GLN A 551 18.16 -9.93 -7.40
N PHE A 552 17.90 -9.98 -8.70
CA PHE A 552 16.72 -10.60 -9.28
C PHE A 552 17.13 -11.86 -10.04
N SER A 553 16.44 -12.97 -9.83
CA SER A 553 16.75 -14.29 -10.39
C SER A 553 15.47 -14.94 -10.90
N VAL A 554 15.50 -15.53 -12.09
CA VAL A 554 14.33 -16.18 -12.69
C VAL A 554 14.74 -17.45 -13.41
N ASN A 555 13.84 -18.43 -13.43
CA ASN A 555 13.88 -19.55 -14.37
C ASN A 555 12.86 -19.31 -15.47
N LEU A 556 13.34 -19.27 -16.71
CA LEU A 556 12.51 -19.03 -17.89
C LEU A 556 12.15 -20.35 -18.57
N LYS A 557 10.92 -20.43 -19.08
CA LYS A 557 10.49 -21.50 -19.99
C LYS A 557 11.21 -21.39 -21.33
N GLU A 558 11.34 -22.51 -22.03
CA GLU A 558 11.99 -22.54 -23.35
C GLU A 558 11.33 -21.59 -24.36
N GLN A 559 10.00 -21.47 -24.36
CA GLN A 559 9.28 -20.53 -25.23
C GLN A 559 9.62 -19.06 -24.92
N ALA A 560 9.78 -18.71 -23.63
CA ALA A 560 10.19 -17.37 -23.22
C ALA A 560 11.62 -17.07 -23.68
N TRP A 561 12.51 -18.05 -23.53
CA TRP A 561 13.85 -18.01 -24.07
C TRP A 561 13.86 -17.88 -25.60
N GLN A 562 12.99 -18.57 -26.32
CA GLN A 562 12.87 -18.45 -27.78
C GLN A 562 12.37 -17.06 -28.20
N GLN A 563 11.47 -16.42 -27.45
CA GLN A 563 11.06 -15.04 -27.72
C GLN A 563 12.18 -14.04 -27.46
N ILE A 564 12.89 -14.20 -26.34
CA ILE A 564 14.07 -13.38 -26.00
C ILE A 564 15.14 -13.59 -27.07
N ALA A 565 15.52 -14.83 -27.35
CA ALA A 565 16.49 -15.19 -28.37
C ALA A 565 16.03 -14.79 -29.78
N GLY A 566 14.74 -14.80 -30.11
CA GLY A 566 14.23 -14.30 -31.38
C GLY A 566 14.51 -12.81 -31.54
N ASN A 567 14.12 -12.01 -30.55
CA ASN A 567 14.35 -10.56 -30.53
C ASN A 567 15.85 -10.20 -30.43
N PHE A 568 16.63 -11.00 -29.70
CA PHE A 568 18.06 -10.78 -29.52
C PHE A 568 18.90 -11.41 -30.62
N SER A 569 18.46 -12.45 -31.34
CA SER A 569 19.30 -13.13 -32.35
C SER A 569 19.53 -12.23 -33.55
N GLU A 570 18.53 -11.51 -34.02
CA GLU A 570 18.71 -10.55 -35.10
C GLU A 570 19.67 -9.43 -34.68
N PHE A 571 19.67 -9.05 -33.40
CA PHE A 571 20.58 -8.08 -32.82
C PHE A 571 22.00 -8.63 -32.60
N PHE A 572 22.16 -9.78 -31.93
CA PHE A 572 23.44 -10.43 -31.64
C PHE A 572 24.14 -10.89 -32.93
N THR A 573 23.43 -11.57 -33.82
CA THR A 573 24.01 -12.07 -35.09
C THR A 573 24.49 -10.91 -35.95
N ARG A 574 23.73 -9.81 -35.99
CA ARG A 574 24.08 -8.61 -36.75
C ARG A 574 25.20 -7.81 -36.11
N TYR A 575 25.26 -7.71 -34.78
CA TYR A 575 26.11 -6.73 -34.09
C TYR A 575 27.22 -7.30 -33.19
N SER A 576 27.14 -8.53 -32.67
CA SER A 576 28.21 -9.16 -31.88
C SER A 576 29.04 -10.19 -32.67
N GLY A 577 28.48 -10.75 -33.76
CA GLY A 577 29.15 -11.78 -34.54
C GLY A 577 29.24 -13.15 -33.87
N ALA A 578 28.59 -13.32 -32.71
CA ALA A 578 28.42 -14.61 -32.09
C ALA A 578 27.47 -15.49 -32.92
N SER A 579 27.77 -16.79 -32.98
CA SER A 579 26.91 -17.77 -33.65
C SER A 579 25.54 -17.84 -32.95
N PRO A 580 24.42 -17.90 -33.71
CA PRO A 580 23.10 -18.18 -33.14
C PRO A 580 23.09 -19.46 -32.28
N ALA A 581 23.95 -20.44 -32.60
CA ALA A 581 24.09 -21.69 -31.85
C ALA A 581 24.61 -21.52 -30.41
N MET A 582 25.11 -20.33 -30.04
CA MET A 582 25.43 -20.00 -28.64
C MET A 582 24.17 -19.95 -27.78
N MET A 583 23.03 -19.54 -28.34
CA MET A 583 21.76 -19.45 -27.60
C MET A 583 21.26 -20.83 -27.15
N ASP A 584 21.54 -21.87 -27.93
CA ASP A 584 21.18 -23.26 -27.60
C ASP A 584 21.90 -23.77 -26.34
N ASP A 585 23.03 -23.14 -26.01
CA ASP A 585 23.85 -23.44 -24.84
C ASP A 585 23.37 -22.76 -23.56
N PHE A 586 22.39 -21.84 -23.64
CA PHE A 586 21.85 -21.19 -22.46
C PHE A 586 20.95 -22.14 -21.65
N GLY A 587 21.16 -22.13 -20.35
CA GLY A 587 20.32 -22.75 -19.35
C GLY A 587 19.08 -21.90 -19.03
N PRO A 588 18.16 -22.44 -18.22
CA PRO A 588 16.89 -21.79 -17.93
C PRO A 588 17.04 -20.54 -17.04
N SER A 589 18.10 -20.46 -16.22
CA SER A 589 18.23 -19.40 -15.21
C SER A 589 18.91 -18.13 -15.71
N VAL A 590 18.33 -16.98 -15.34
CA VAL A 590 18.86 -15.64 -15.58
C VAL A 590 18.88 -14.87 -14.27
N HIS A 591 19.97 -14.17 -14.01
CA HIS A 591 20.17 -13.38 -12.80
C HIS A 591 20.63 -11.96 -13.17
N VAL A 592 20.15 -10.98 -12.41
CA VAL A 592 20.52 -9.57 -12.52
C VAL A 592 20.93 -9.11 -11.13
N ALA A 593 22.21 -8.80 -10.96
CA ALA A 593 22.78 -8.28 -9.74
C ALA A 593 23.07 -6.78 -9.91
N VAL A 594 22.49 -5.97 -9.02
CA VAL A 594 22.61 -4.51 -9.02
C VAL A 594 23.44 -4.11 -7.81
N PHE A 595 24.56 -3.41 -8.06
CA PHE A 595 25.49 -3.00 -7.01
C PHE A 595 25.26 -1.55 -6.59
N ASP A 596 25.82 -1.24 -5.43
CA ASP A 596 25.74 0.09 -4.82
C ASP A 596 26.50 1.13 -5.64
N ALA A 597 25.81 2.20 -6.01
CA ALA A 597 26.37 3.36 -6.70
C ALA A 597 25.42 4.55 -6.60
N ASP A 598 25.96 5.75 -6.81
CA ASP A 598 25.18 6.98 -6.95
C ASP A 598 24.69 7.14 -8.41
N PRO A 599 23.38 6.97 -8.70
CA PRO A 599 22.88 6.97 -10.07
C PRO A 599 22.98 8.35 -10.72
N ILE A 600 23.53 8.41 -11.94
CA ILE A 600 23.68 9.68 -12.69
C ILE A 600 22.31 10.21 -13.18
N ILE A 601 21.36 9.31 -13.45
CA ILE A 601 19.99 9.64 -13.86
C ILE A 601 19.02 8.88 -12.94
N ALA A 602 18.20 9.63 -12.21
CA ALA A 602 17.12 9.13 -11.39
C ALA A 602 15.79 9.18 -12.18
N MET A 603 15.07 8.07 -12.27
CA MET A 603 13.70 7.99 -12.81
C MET A 603 12.77 7.35 -11.76
N GLY A 604 11.52 7.81 -11.66
CA GLY A 604 10.60 7.40 -10.58
C GLY A 604 10.99 8.03 -9.24
N SER A 605 11.02 7.24 -8.16
CA SER A 605 11.50 7.70 -6.83
C SER A 605 13.01 8.01 -6.80
N GLY A 606 13.74 7.64 -7.85
CA GLY A 606 15.18 7.91 -8.00
C GLY A 606 16.09 6.95 -7.24
N ASP A 607 15.55 5.99 -6.51
CA ASP A 607 16.30 4.99 -5.75
C ASP A 607 16.29 3.58 -6.40
N VAL A 608 17.11 2.66 -5.87
CA VAL A 608 17.28 1.30 -6.44
C VAL A 608 16.05 0.41 -6.25
N PHE A 609 15.29 0.64 -5.18
CA PHE A 609 14.07 -0.10 -4.88
C PHE A 609 12.92 0.42 -5.75
N GLY A 610 12.93 1.72 -6.09
CA GLY A 610 11.98 2.37 -6.99
C GLY A 610 12.02 1.87 -8.44
N ALA A 611 13.18 1.42 -8.94
CA ALA A 611 13.30 0.83 -10.27
C ALA A 611 12.46 -0.44 -10.45
N PHE A 612 12.17 -1.13 -9.35
CA PHE A 612 11.29 -2.30 -9.26
C PHE A 612 9.92 -1.95 -8.62
N GLY A 613 9.58 -0.64 -8.57
CA GLY A 613 8.36 -0.06 -8.03
C GLY A 613 7.33 0.35 -9.11
N GLY A 614 6.14 0.77 -8.68
CA GLY A 614 4.95 0.77 -9.55
C GLY A 614 4.77 1.84 -10.59
N ASP A 615 5.57 2.90 -10.59
CA ASP A 615 5.54 3.88 -11.69
C ASP A 615 6.30 3.38 -12.93
N VAL A 616 7.20 2.40 -12.78
CA VAL A 616 7.98 1.82 -13.90
C VAL A 616 7.29 0.59 -14.51
N LEU A 617 6.46 -0.13 -13.73
CA LEU A 617 5.90 -1.43 -14.11
C LEU A 617 4.52 -1.37 -14.81
N ARG A 618 4.08 -0.21 -15.29
CA ARG A 618 2.74 -0.04 -15.93
C ARG A 618 2.60 -0.67 -17.33
N GLY A 619 3.60 -1.39 -17.82
CA GLY A 619 3.58 -2.08 -19.12
C GLY A 619 3.12 -3.54 -19.03
N SER A 620 2.56 -4.10 -20.11
CA SER A 620 2.08 -5.49 -20.16
C SER A 620 3.18 -6.49 -20.56
N GLY A 621 3.21 -7.67 -19.93
CA GLY A 621 4.03 -8.82 -20.36
C GLY A 621 5.55 -8.68 -20.09
N ASN A 622 6.39 -9.14 -21.03
CA ASN A 622 7.86 -9.18 -20.87
C ASN A 622 8.53 -7.80 -20.65
N GLN A 623 7.85 -6.71 -21.04
CA GLN A 623 8.33 -5.35 -20.80
C GLN A 623 8.42 -5.03 -19.30
N MET A 624 7.57 -5.66 -18.49
CA MET A 624 7.54 -5.50 -17.03
C MET A 624 8.82 -6.05 -16.37
N LEU A 625 9.38 -7.15 -16.90
CA LEU A 625 10.61 -7.76 -16.39
C LEU A 625 11.88 -7.07 -16.95
N MET A 626 11.86 -6.67 -18.23
CA MET A 626 13.06 -6.16 -18.91
C MET A 626 13.33 -4.68 -18.68
N LEU A 627 12.29 -3.85 -18.44
CA LEU A 627 12.46 -2.41 -18.28
C LEU A 627 13.26 -2.03 -17.01
N PRO A 628 12.99 -2.60 -15.81
CA PRO A 628 13.81 -2.36 -14.62
C PRO A 628 15.29 -2.75 -14.82
N VAL A 629 15.52 -3.86 -15.52
CA VAL A 629 16.86 -4.37 -15.83
C VAL A 629 17.59 -3.42 -16.79
N ALA A 630 16.93 -2.99 -17.86
CA ALA A 630 17.49 -2.02 -18.81
C ALA A 630 17.80 -0.67 -18.15
N LEU A 631 16.91 -0.18 -17.28
CA LEU A 631 17.13 1.04 -16.51
C LEU A 631 18.32 0.93 -15.54
N SER A 632 18.44 -0.23 -14.87
CA SER A 632 19.58 -0.49 -13.97
C SER A 632 20.90 -0.53 -14.74
N MET A 633 20.93 -1.16 -15.92
CA MET A 633 22.11 -1.19 -16.80
C MET A 633 22.58 0.18 -17.30
N LEU A 634 21.72 1.21 -17.28
CA LEU A 634 22.09 2.55 -17.75
C LEU A 634 22.54 3.47 -16.62
N THR A 635 22.23 3.15 -15.38
CA THR A 635 22.32 4.12 -14.26
C THR A 635 23.35 3.75 -13.21
N ARG A 636 23.81 2.49 -13.13
CA ARG A 636 24.63 1.95 -12.03
C ARG A 636 25.37 0.66 -12.42
N PRO A 637 26.42 0.22 -11.70
CA PRO A 637 27.05 -1.07 -11.94
C PRO A 637 26.04 -2.22 -11.78
N CYS A 638 25.98 -3.07 -12.79
CA CYS A 638 25.01 -4.14 -12.93
C CYS A 638 25.66 -5.32 -13.67
N SER A 639 25.39 -6.52 -13.18
CA SER A 639 25.85 -7.77 -13.80
C SER A 639 24.67 -8.65 -14.13
N ILE A 640 24.60 -9.12 -15.36
CA ILE A 640 23.65 -10.14 -15.82
C ILE A 640 24.38 -11.47 -15.89
N MET A 641 23.87 -12.49 -15.22
CA MET A 641 24.42 -13.85 -15.29
C MET A 641 23.38 -14.75 -15.96
N VAL A 642 23.77 -15.35 -17.09
CA VAL A 642 22.94 -16.32 -17.82
C VAL A 642 23.57 -17.69 -17.63
N GLU A 643 22.81 -18.67 -17.15
CA GLU A 643 23.31 -20.03 -16.99
C GLU A 643 23.70 -20.64 -18.34
N THR A 644 24.74 -21.45 -18.35
CA THR A 644 25.25 -22.14 -19.53
C THR A 644 25.23 -23.65 -19.29
N LYS A 645 24.73 -24.41 -20.26
CA LYS A 645 24.76 -25.88 -20.28
C LYS A 645 26.20 -26.39 -20.47
N SER A 646 27.03 -25.66 -21.23
CA SER A 646 28.45 -25.99 -21.46
C SER A 646 29.33 -24.72 -21.44
N PRO A 647 29.95 -24.38 -20.30
CA PRO A 647 30.80 -23.19 -20.17
C PRO A 647 31.92 -23.12 -21.21
N GLU A 648 32.57 -24.24 -21.50
CA GLU A 648 33.67 -24.32 -22.48
C GLU A 648 33.18 -24.05 -23.89
N ARG A 649 32.01 -24.57 -24.27
CA ARG A 649 31.44 -24.36 -25.60
C ARG A 649 30.96 -22.91 -25.76
N THR A 650 30.33 -22.35 -24.74
CA THR A 650 29.99 -20.92 -24.71
C THR A 650 31.25 -20.05 -24.88
N SER A 651 32.33 -20.37 -24.18
CA SER A 651 33.62 -19.67 -24.32
C SER A 651 34.21 -19.80 -25.73
N GLN A 652 34.10 -20.97 -26.37
CA GLN A 652 34.54 -21.17 -27.75
C GLN A 652 33.79 -20.27 -28.73
N TYR A 653 32.47 -20.11 -28.57
CA TYR A 653 31.69 -19.19 -29.40
C TYR A 653 32.11 -17.73 -29.22
N LEU A 654 32.44 -17.31 -28.00
CA LEU A 654 32.92 -15.94 -27.73
C LEU A 654 34.31 -15.70 -28.33
N ARG A 655 35.23 -16.67 -28.25
CA ARG A 655 36.54 -16.60 -28.94
C ARG A 655 36.35 -16.49 -30.45
N GLN A 656 35.46 -17.28 -31.03
CA GLN A 656 35.15 -17.20 -32.46
C GLN A 656 34.55 -15.84 -32.84
N ALA A 657 33.64 -15.30 -32.02
CA ALA A 657 33.04 -13.98 -32.23
C ALA A 657 34.09 -12.86 -32.22
N ALA A 658 35.06 -12.91 -31.30
CA ALA A 658 36.16 -11.96 -31.24
C ALA A 658 37.10 -12.04 -32.46
N LEU A 659 37.30 -13.24 -33.00
CA LEU A 659 38.13 -13.47 -34.20
C LEU A 659 37.40 -13.09 -35.51
N ALA A 660 36.07 -13.10 -35.52
CA ALA A 660 35.27 -12.77 -36.71
C ALA A 660 35.44 -11.30 -37.16
N GLY A 661 36.00 -10.43 -36.31
CA GLY A 661 36.29 -9.03 -36.64
C GLY A 661 35.04 -8.14 -36.83
N ASN A 662 35.25 -6.82 -36.93
CA ASN A 662 34.18 -5.87 -37.22
C ASN A 662 33.85 -5.92 -38.72
N ALA A 663 32.86 -6.70 -39.13
CA ALA A 663 32.39 -6.70 -40.51
C ALA A 663 31.96 -5.26 -40.94
N PRO A 664 32.30 -4.80 -42.16
CA PRO A 664 32.03 -3.42 -42.62
C PRO A 664 30.52 -3.06 -42.67
N GLU A 665 29.64 -4.06 -42.70
CA GLU A 665 28.18 -3.88 -42.60
C GLU A 665 27.69 -3.48 -41.20
N ARG A 666 28.56 -3.47 -40.19
CA ARG A 666 28.23 -3.21 -38.76
C ARG A 666 28.44 -1.77 -38.29
N ARG A 667 28.69 -0.84 -39.21
CA ARG A 667 28.82 0.60 -38.95
C ARG A 667 27.87 1.38 -39.85
N THR A 668 26.82 1.93 -39.28
CA THR A 668 26.08 3.04 -39.90
C THR A 668 26.63 4.36 -39.35
N ARG A 669 26.21 5.50 -39.91
CA ARG A 669 26.60 6.83 -39.41
C ARG A 669 26.19 7.04 -37.94
N ASP A 670 25.15 6.35 -37.51
CA ASP A 670 24.43 6.57 -36.26
C ASP A 670 24.54 5.41 -35.27
N PHE A 671 25.15 4.29 -35.65
CA PHE A 671 25.30 3.11 -34.79
C PHE A 671 26.54 2.30 -35.15
N GLY A 672 27.44 2.08 -34.20
CA GLY A 672 28.66 1.29 -34.39
C GLY A 672 28.89 0.31 -33.26
N VAL A 673 29.26 -0.94 -33.59
CA VAL A 673 29.48 -1.98 -32.58
C VAL A 673 30.87 -2.61 -32.74
N SER A 674 31.51 -2.98 -31.63
CA SER A 674 32.74 -3.76 -31.65
C SER A 674 32.79 -4.79 -30.53
N PHE A 675 33.35 -5.95 -30.81
CA PHE A 675 33.53 -7.05 -29.85
C PHE A 675 34.97 -7.54 -29.93
N TYR A 676 35.69 -7.55 -28.81
CA TYR A 676 37.12 -7.91 -28.79
C TYR A 676 37.53 -8.53 -27.45
N GLN A 677 38.59 -9.34 -27.48
CA GLN A 677 39.15 -10.02 -26.31
C GLN A 677 40.08 -9.10 -25.51
N VAL A 678 40.17 -9.32 -24.19
CA VAL A 678 41.06 -8.60 -23.27
C VAL A 678 42.39 -9.34 -23.15
N GLY A 679 43.41 -8.90 -23.89
CA GLY A 679 44.70 -9.59 -23.92
C GLY A 679 44.54 -11.05 -24.35
N ASP A 680 45.16 -11.95 -23.59
CA ASP A 680 45.07 -13.42 -23.79
C ASP A 680 44.06 -14.08 -22.82
N LEU A 681 43.27 -13.29 -22.08
CA LEU A 681 42.30 -13.80 -21.10
C LEU A 681 40.98 -14.19 -21.77
N ASP A 682 40.24 -15.13 -21.20
CA ASP A 682 38.86 -15.47 -21.60
C ASP A 682 37.85 -14.42 -21.10
N GLN A 683 38.13 -13.17 -21.46
CA GLN A 683 37.33 -12.00 -21.15
C GLN A 683 37.21 -11.16 -22.41
N TRP A 684 36.02 -10.62 -22.64
CA TRP A 684 35.70 -9.86 -23.84
C TRP A 684 35.04 -8.53 -23.48
N VAL A 685 35.14 -7.58 -24.40
CA VAL A 685 34.48 -6.28 -24.30
C VAL A 685 33.60 -6.10 -25.51
N TRP A 686 32.32 -5.84 -25.25
CA TRP A 686 31.34 -5.46 -26.25
C TRP A 686 31.05 -3.97 -26.15
N THR A 687 31.34 -3.19 -27.19
CA THR A 687 31.09 -1.74 -27.20
C THR A 687 30.01 -1.38 -28.19
N MET A 688 29.12 -0.47 -27.80
CA MET A 688 28.09 0.09 -28.66
C MET A 688 28.21 1.61 -28.67
N ASP A 689 28.32 2.18 -29.86
CA ASP A 689 28.38 3.62 -30.12
C ASP A 689 27.05 4.04 -30.74
N LEU A 690 26.28 4.82 -30.00
CA LEU A 690 24.97 5.32 -30.38
C LEU A 690 25.11 6.78 -30.79
N PHE A 691 24.84 7.07 -32.06
CA PHE A 691 24.84 8.40 -32.66
C PHE A 691 26.15 9.18 -32.51
N GLY A 692 27.28 8.51 -32.22
CA GLY A 692 28.56 9.16 -31.96
C GLY A 692 28.63 9.93 -30.63
N VAL A 693 27.59 9.87 -29.80
CA VAL A 693 27.45 10.65 -28.57
C VAL A 693 27.41 9.78 -27.31
N VAL A 694 26.92 8.55 -27.40
CA VAL A 694 26.82 7.64 -26.26
C VAL A 694 27.59 6.36 -26.57
N LYS A 695 28.64 6.09 -25.80
CA LYS A 695 29.44 4.87 -25.93
C LYS A 695 29.25 3.96 -24.72
N LEU A 696 28.52 2.88 -24.91
CA LEU A 696 28.30 1.81 -23.93
C LEU A 696 29.40 0.76 -24.06
N ARG A 697 29.87 0.21 -22.93
CA ARG A 697 30.88 -0.86 -22.90
C ARG A 697 30.42 -1.93 -21.93
N TYR A 698 30.30 -3.16 -22.41
CA TYR A 698 29.94 -4.30 -21.61
C TYR A 698 31.13 -5.26 -21.53
N GLY A 699 31.47 -5.72 -20.33
CA GLY A 699 32.35 -6.88 -20.16
C GLY A 699 31.58 -8.16 -20.31
N VAL A 700 32.17 -9.15 -20.94
CA VAL A 700 31.60 -10.48 -21.08
C VAL A 700 32.66 -11.48 -20.67
N GLU A 701 32.33 -12.42 -19.79
CA GLU A 701 33.19 -13.55 -19.45
C GLU A 701 32.35 -14.77 -19.10
N VAL A 702 32.95 -15.96 -19.14
CA VAL A 702 32.32 -17.18 -18.62
C VAL A 702 32.94 -17.48 -17.26
N ALA A 703 32.14 -17.43 -16.20
CA ALA A 703 32.56 -17.66 -14.82
C ALA A 703 31.75 -18.81 -14.20
N GLY A 704 32.42 -19.92 -13.92
CA GLY A 704 31.76 -21.15 -13.47
C GLY A 704 30.77 -21.65 -14.52
N LYS A 705 29.49 -21.76 -14.15
CA LYS A 705 28.41 -22.17 -15.08
C LYS A 705 27.63 -21.00 -15.69
N TYR A 706 28.14 -19.78 -15.60
CA TYR A 706 27.42 -18.58 -16.05
C TYR A 706 28.20 -17.79 -17.08
N LEU A 707 27.49 -17.28 -18.09
CA LEU A 707 27.91 -16.15 -18.90
C LEU A 707 27.60 -14.87 -18.13
N VAL A 708 28.63 -14.13 -17.74
CA VAL A 708 28.49 -12.89 -16.96
C VAL A 708 28.70 -11.69 -17.88
N ILE A 709 27.70 -10.79 -17.92
CA ILE A 709 27.70 -9.56 -18.70
C ILE A 709 27.66 -8.37 -17.74
N ARG A 710 28.71 -7.54 -17.74
CA ARG A 710 28.85 -6.36 -16.87
C ARG A 710 28.69 -5.09 -17.66
N ASN A 711 27.86 -4.15 -17.24
CA ASN A 711 27.68 -2.87 -17.95
C ASN A 711 28.78 -1.83 -17.68
N ILE A 712 29.63 -2.05 -16.68
CA ILE A 712 30.79 -1.20 -16.37
C ILE A 712 31.99 -2.10 -16.02
N PRO A 713 32.57 -2.82 -17.01
CA PRO A 713 33.48 -3.96 -16.81
C PRO A 713 34.70 -3.76 -15.92
N TRP A 714 35.12 -2.53 -15.67
CA TRP A 714 36.32 -2.21 -14.91
C TRP A 714 36.04 -1.40 -13.64
N SER A 715 34.77 -1.18 -13.31
CA SER A 715 34.36 -0.46 -12.10
C SER A 715 33.71 -1.35 -11.07
N SER A 716 33.39 -2.59 -11.40
CA SER A 716 32.91 -3.61 -10.46
C SER A 716 33.90 -4.78 -10.39
N GLU A 717 34.27 -5.18 -9.18
CA GLU A 717 35.06 -6.39 -8.90
C GLU A 717 34.15 -7.60 -8.61
N ASP A 718 32.93 -7.55 -9.14
CA ASP A 718 31.92 -8.54 -8.82
C ASP A 718 32.25 -9.91 -9.39
N HIS A 719 32.10 -10.95 -8.60
CA HIS A 719 32.33 -12.33 -9.03
C HIS A 719 31.40 -13.30 -8.31
N VAL A 720 31.08 -14.41 -8.99
CA VAL A 720 30.27 -15.49 -8.42
C VAL A 720 31.17 -16.36 -7.54
N VAL A 721 30.80 -16.50 -6.26
CA VAL A 721 31.56 -17.25 -5.25
C VAL A 721 31.00 -18.66 -5.05
N SER A 722 29.68 -18.79 -5.08
CA SER A 722 29.00 -20.07 -4.96
C SER A 722 27.63 -20.01 -5.63
N VAL A 723 26.93 -21.14 -5.66
CA VAL A 723 25.57 -21.24 -6.18
C VAL A 723 24.74 -21.96 -5.14
N LEU A 724 23.60 -21.37 -4.78
CA LEU A 724 22.64 -21.97 -3.86
C LEU A 724 21.32 -22.20 -4.58
N PRO A 725 20.64 -23.32 -4.32
CA PRO A 725 19.28 -23.51 -4.79
C PRO A 725 18.34 -22.53 -4.08
N ALA A 726 17.45 -21.88 -4.83
CA ALA A 726 16.29 -21.22 -4.25
C ALA A 726 15.26 -22.26 -3.80
N GLU A 727 14.45 -21.88 -2.82
CA GLU A 727 13.38 -22.70 -2.27
C GLU A 727 12.23 -22.89 -3.28
N LEU A 728 11.85 -21.82 -3.95
CA LEU A 728 10.84 -21.81 -5.01
C LEU A 728 11.50 -21.62 -6.37
N ASN A 729 10.95 -22.26 -7.40
CA ASN A 729 11.68 -22.46 -8.65
C ASN A 729 11.45 -21.43 -9.76
N ALA A 730 10.47 -20.53 -9.64
CA ALA A 730 10.12 -19.64 -10.75
C ALA A 730 10.91 -18.34 -10.72
N ALA A 731 10.86 -17.59 -9.62
CA ALA A 731 11.55 -16.32 -9.48
C ALA A 731 11.92 -15.98 -8.03
N MET A 732 12.96 -15.19 -7.88
CA MET A 732 13.47 -14.69 -6.60
C MET A 732 13.98 -13.25 -6.73
N LEU A 733 13.60 -12.40 -5.78
CA LEU A 733 14.10 -11.04 -5.61
C LEU A 733 14.71 -10.90 -4.21
N GLN A 734 15.97 -10.53 -4.15
CA GLN A 734 16.70 -10.29 -2.90
C GLN A 734 17.11 -8.82 -2.82
N ALA A 735 16.92 -8.22 -1.66
CA ALA A 735 17.37 -6.90 -1.30
C ALA A 735 18.30 -7.00 -0.08
N ASN A 736 19.48 -6.39 -0.17
CA ASN A 736 20.46 -6.31 0.92
C ASN A 736 20.66 -4.84 1.30
N PRO A 737 19.78 -4.25 2.11
CA PRO A 737 19.94 -2.89 2.66
C PRO A 737 21.35 -2.60 3.19
N SER A 738 21.96 -3.53 3.93
CA SER A 738 23.31 -3.36 4.50
C SER A 738 24.42 -3.21 3.45
N ALA A 739 24.21 -3.62 2.20
CA ALA A 739 25.15 -3.43 1.10
C ALA A 739 25.12 -2.00 0.52
N CYS A 740 24.10 -1.20 0.81
CA CYS A 740 23.96 0.14 0.29
C CYS A 740 24.68 1.17 1.19
N LYS A 741 25.72 1.79 0.65
CA LYS A 741 26.59 2.78 1.32
C LYS A 741 26.63 4.09 0.55
N GLN A 742 26.89 4.04 -0.75
CA GLN A 742 27.00 5.18 -1.66
C GLN A 742 25.63 5.81 -1.94
N GLN A 743 24.58 5.00 -2.10
CA GLN A 743 23.25 5.51 -2.43
C GLN A 743 22.43 5.96 -1.20
N LEU A 744 22.98 5.87 0.02
CA LEU A 744 22.30 6.28 1.25
C LEU A 744 21.72 7.71 1.17
N PRO A 745 22.44 8.74 0.67
CA PRO A 745 21.88 10.09 0.56
C PRO A 745 20.67 10.16 -0.39
N GLY A 746 20.71 9.40 -1.50
CA GLY A 746 19.61 9.33 -2.47
C GLY A 746 18.38 8.61 -1.90
N LEU A 747 18.60 7.49 -1.21
CA LEU A 747 17.53 6.78 -0.48
C LEU A 747 16.91 7.64 0.62
N PHE A 748 17.74 8.40 1.33
CA PHE A 748 17.26 9.35 2.34
C PHE A 748 16.39 10.43 1.71
N ALA A 749 16.81 11.01 0.59
CA ALA A 749 16.03 12.02 -0.11
C ALA A 749 14.65 11.48 -0.56
N ALA A 750 14.60 10.24 -1.08
CA ALA A 750 13.35 9.59 -1.47
C ALA A 750 12.44 9.32 -0.26
N ALA A 751 13.00 8.80 0.84
CA ALA A 751 12.26 8.57 2.09
C ALA A 751 11.76 9.89 2.70
N ALA A 752 12.60 10.92 2.70
CA ALA A 752 12.28 12.26 3.19
C ALA A 752 11.18 12.92 2.35
N ASP A 753 11.14 12.71 1.04
CA ASP A 753 10.04 13.18 0.18
C ASP A 753 8.70 12.52 0.55
N GLY A 754 8.70 11.20 0.75
CA GLY A 754 7.52 10.46 1.21
C GLY A 754 7.03 10.95 2.58
N ASN A 755 7.95 11.08 3.53
CA ASN A 755 7.67 11.63 4.87
C ASN A 755 7.13 13.06 4.81
N ARG A 756 7.74 13.93 4.01
CA ARG A 756 7.28 15.31 3.80
C ARG A 756 5.85 15.32 3.27
N ARG A 757 5.53 14.52 2.25
CA ARG A 757 4.15 14.42 1.71
C ARG A 757 3.16 13.94 2.77
N ALA A 758 3.53 12.95 3.58
CA ALA A 758 2.69 12.46 4.67
C ALA A 758 2.43 13.55 5.72
N VAL A 759 3.48 14.26 6.16
CA VAL A 759 3.36 15.38 7.12
C VAL A 759 2.49 16.48 6.54
N MET A 760 2.67 16.89 5.29
CA MET A 760 1.84 17.92 4.68
C MET A 760 0.35 17.54 4.61
N SER A 761 0.05 16.26 4.37
CA SER A 761 -1.33 15.73 4.50
C SER A 761 -1.83 15.78 5.94
N GLY A 762 -0.98 15.43 6.90
CA GLY A 762 -1.24 15.58 8.32
C GLY A 762 -1.65 17.01 8.70
N LEU A 763 -0.81 17.97 8.32
CA LEU A 763 -1.02 19.38 8.58
C LEU A 763 -2.33 19.88 7.93
N GLY A 764 -2.59 19.50 6.67
CA GLY A 764 -3.82 19.89 5.96
C GLY A 764 -5.10 19.36 6.60
N ARG A 765 -5.05 18.20 7.28
CA ARG A 765 -6.21 17.59 7.96
C ARG A 765 -6.49 18.23 9.32
N LEU A 766 -5.46 18.63 10.07
CA LEU A 766 -5.63 19.31 11.36
C LEU A 766 -5.87 20.81 11.24
N TYR A 767 -5.46 21.43 10.14
CA TYR A 767 -5.61 22.87 9.93
C TYR A 767 -7.06 23.40 10.11
N PRO A 768 -8.10 22.74 9.56
CA PRO A 768 -9.51 23.08 9.82
C PRO A 768 -9.91 23.08 11.31
N PHE A 769 -9.36 22.17 12.09
CA PHE A 769 -9.65 22.03 13.52
C PHE A 769 -9.00 23.15 14.32
N MET A 770 -7.79 23.56 13.95
CA MET A 770 -7.14 24.73 14.52
C MET A 770 -7.92 26.00 14.21
N LEU A 771 -8.41 26.17 12.98
CA LEU A 771 -9.22 27.33 12.59
C LEU A 771 -10.58 27.37 13.31
N SER A 772 -11.21 26.21 13.52
CA SER A 772 -12.54 26.10 14.14
C SER A 772 -12.53 26.08 15.68
N GLY A 773 -11.39 26.39 16.31
CA GLY A 773 -11.33 26.71 17.74
C GLY A 773 -10.57 25.72 18.62
N SER A 774 -9.78 24.79 18.06
CA SER A 774 -8.90 23.93 18.86
C SER A 774 -7.78 24.73 19.51
N VAL A 775 -7.53 24.49 20.80
CA VAL A 775 -6.56 25.26 21.61
C VAL A 775 -5.10 24.81 21.43
N SER A 776 -4.87 23.59 20.97
CA SER A 776 -3.54 23.03 20.69
C SER A 776 -3.62 22.01 19.57
N VAL A 777 -2.46 21.62 19.02
CA VAL A 777 -2.38 20.61 17.95
C VAL A 777 -2.85 19.25 18.46
N GLU A 778 -2.51 18.88 19.69
CA GLU A 778 -2.96 17.65 20.35
C GLU A 778 -4.48 17.67 20.61
N ALA A 779 -5.04 18.83 20.95
CA ALA A 779 -6.47 19.00 21.07
C ALA A 779 -7.17 18.83 19.71
N ALA A 780 -6.62 19.43 18.64
CA ALA A 780 -7.13 19.25 17.28
C ALA A 780 -7.05 17.79 16.81
N ALA A 781 -5.94 17.11 17.11
CA ALA A 781 -5.75 15.70 16.81
C ALA A 781 -6.81 14.83 17.51
N ARG A 782 -7.01 15.04 18.82
CA ARG A 782 -8.05 14.34 19.59
C ARG A 782 -9.45 14.62 19.07
N GLU A 783 -9.74 15.87 18.71
CA GLU A 783 -11.04 16.25 18.14
C GLU A 783 -11.24 15.62 16.75
N HIS A 784 -10.19 15.55 15.94
CA HIS A 784 -10.21 14.85 14.66
C HIS A 784 -10.49 13.35 14.87
N GLN A 785 -9.85 12.70 15.84
CA GLN A 785 -10.16 11.31 16.19
C GLN A 785 -11.61 11.17 16.67
N ARG A 786 -12.07 12.07 17.54
CA ARG A 786 -13.43 12.03 18.09
C ARG A 786 -14.47 12.17 16.98
N LEU A 787 -14.29 13.07 16.02
CA LEU A 787 -15.27 13.33 14.97
C LEU A 787 -15.16 12.37 13.77
N PHE A 788 -13.96 11.94 13.38
CA PHE A 788 -13.73 11.16 12.16
C PHE A 788 -13.23 9.72 12.42
N GLY A 789 -12.83 9.39 13.65
CA GLY A 789 -12.41 8.04 14.04
C GLY A 789 -10.93 7.70 13.79
N PHE A 790 -10.11 8.66 13.34
CA PHE A 790 -8.68 8.43 13.05
C PHE A 790 -7.81 9.66 13.30
N TYR A 791 -6.49 9.46 13.36
CA TYR A 791 -5.49 10.53 13.43
C TYR A 791 -4.78 10.71 12.09
N PRO A 792 -4.52 11.96 11.68
CA PRO A 792 -3.51 12.22 10.66
C PRO A 792 -2.14 11.77 11.18
N ARG A 793 -1.35 11.07 10.36
CA ARG A 793 -0.08 10.48 10.80
C ARG A 793 0.93 11.56 11.19
N GLU A 794 1.38 11.51 12.43
CA GLU A 794 2.57 12.20 12.92
C GLU A 794 3.79 11.27 12.78
N LEU A 795 4.93 11.81 12.36
CA LEU A 795 6.18 11.05 12.35
C LEU A 795 6.74 11.02 13.76
N ALA A 796 7.32 9.90 14.16
CA ALA A 796 8.04 9.82 15.42
C ALA A 796 9.13 10.92 15.43
N ASP A 797 9.14 11.72 16.50
CA ASP A 797 10.05 12.84 16.75
C ASP A 797 9.75 14.19 16.05
N ASP A 798 8.82 14.27 15.08
CA ASP A 798 8.42 15.55 14.49
C ASP A 798 7.39 16.28 15.38
N GLN A 799 7.69 17.52 15.76
CA GLN A 799 6.79 18.34 16.59
C GLN A 799 6.03 19.36 15.74
N TRP A 800 4.71 19.40 15.92
CA TRP A 800 3.84 20.32 15.21
C TRP A 800 3.42 21.47 16.12
N THR A 801 3.51 22.68 15.59
CA THR A 801 3.17 23.90 16.32
C THR A 801 2.17 24.74 15.56
N TRP A 802 1.32 25.44 16.31
CA TRP A 802 0.37 26.41 15.78
C TRP A 802 0.78 27.81 16.19
N SER A 803 1.07 28.67 15.21
CA SER A 803 1.39 30.08 15.47
C SER A 803 0.94 30.95 14.30
N ASN A 804 0.42 32.15 14.59
CA ASN A 804 -0.01 33.11 13.57
C ASN A 804 -0.95 32.51 12.49
N TYR A 805 -1.88 31.66 12.90
CA TYR A 805 -2.78 30.92 12.00
C TYR A 805 -2.08 30.00 11.00
N GLN A 806 -0.88 29.52 11.34
CA GLN A 806 -0.09 28.58 10.54
C GLN A 806 0.26 27.36 11.38
N LEU A 807 0.05 26.20 10.77
CA LEU A 807 0.49 24.91 11.31
C LEU A 807 1.85 24.56 10.70
N ILE A 808 2.83 24.29 11.55
CA ILE A 808 4.25 24.17 11.19
C ILE A 808 4.82 22.90 11.80
N SER A 809 5.42 22.05 10.96
CA SER A 809 6.26 20.92 11.36
C SER A 809 7.71 21.39 11.64
N ALA A 810 8.30 20.90 12.73
CA ALA A 810 9.67 21.19 13.14
C ALA A 810 10.69 20.70 12.10
N ASP A 811 10.39 19.60 11.41
CA ASP A 811 11.31 18.98 10.46
C ASP A 811 11.00 19.33 9.01
N TYR A 812 9.72 19.40 8.66
CA TYR A 812 9.24 19.54 7.28
C TYR A 812 8.63 20.91 6.97
N GLY A 813 8.48 21.77 7.98
CA GLY A 813 8.04 23.15 7.81
C GLY A 813 6.54 23.27 7.57
N GLN A 814 6.14 24.17 6.68
CA GLN A 814 4.72 24.48 6.41
C GLN A 814 4.43 24.41 4.91
N PRO A 815 3.17 24.25 4.47
CA PRO A 815 2.87 23.95 3.07
C PRO A 815 3.40 24.95 2.03
N ASN A 816 3.46 26.24 2.37
CA ASN A 816 4.01 27.29 1.51
C ASN A 816 5.55 27.45 1.62
N ARG A 817 6.18 26.77 2.59
CA ARG A 817 7.62 26.81 2.85
C ARG A 817 8.05 25.46 3.43
N GLN A 818 8.05 24.48 2.55
CA GLN A 818 8.39 23.12 2.91
C GLN A 818 9.92 22.98 3.01
N ARG A 819 10.36 22.14 3.93
CA ARG A 819 11.75 21.76 4.14
C ARG A 819 11.81 20.25 4.33
N GLN A 820 13.02 19.74 4.47
CA GLN A 820 13.27 18.39 4.94
C GLN A 820 14.51 18.42 5.84
N PRO A 821 14.65 17.45 6.75
CA PRO A 821 15.88 17.26 7.50
C PRO A 821 17.09 17.02 6.58
N PRO A 822 18.30 17.43 6.99
CA PRO A 822 19.53 17.06 6.29
C PRO A 822 19.79 15.56 6.43
N PHE A 823 20.50 14.98 5.46
CA PHE A 823 20.99 13.61 5.57
C PHE A 823 22.09 13.54 6.64
N ASP A 824 21.93 12.63 7.60
CA ASP A 824 22.94 12.29 8.60
C ASP A 824 23.40 10.83 8.36
N PRO A 825 24.67 10.59 8.00
CA PRO A 825 25.16 9.24 7.72
C PRO A 825 25.18 8.32 8.94
N ASP A 826 25.19 8.88 10.16
CA ASP A 826 25.24 8.11 11.41
C ASP A 826 23.83 7.73 11.91
N GLN A 827 22.78 8.28 11.31
CA GLN A 827 21.40 7.97 11.66
C GLN A 827 20.72 7.09 10.61
N PRO A 828 20.45 5.81 10.93
CA PRO A 828 19.75 4.92 10.02
C PRO A 828 18.27 5.32 9.90
N PHE A 829 17.72 5.25 8.68
CA PHE A 829 16.34 5.62 8.37
C PHE A 829 15.59 4.50 7.64
N GLY A 830 14.26 4.46 7.77
CA GLY A 830 13.41 3.51 7.07
C GLY A 830 13.77 2.03 7.32
N LEU A 831 13.66 1.20 6.27
CA LEU A 831 13.98 -0.24 6.32
C LEU A 831 15.47 -0.50 6.64
N MET A 832 16.35 0.45 6.32
CA MET A 832 17.80 0.36 6.54
C MET A 832 18.17 0.25 8.02
N ASN A 833 17.29 0.70 8.92
CA ASN A 833 17.54 0.65 10.36
C ASN A 833 17.25 -0.73 10.97
N ARG A 834 16.33 -1.51 10.37
CA ARG A 834 15.75 -2.68 11.03
C ARG A 834 15.94 -3.99 10.28
N VAL A 835 16.18 -3.94 8.97
CA VAL A 835 16.27 -5.12 8.12
C VAL A 835 17.68 -5.25 7.58
N ASP A 836 18.30 -6.40 7.83
CA ASP A 836 19.60 -6.74 7.24
C ASP A 836 19.44 -7.22 5.79
N SER A 837 18.48 -8.13 5.57
CA SER A 837 18.17 -8.71 4.26
C SER A 837 16.67 -8.98 4.11
N LEU A 838 16.16 -8.82 2.90
CA LEU A 838 14.80 -9.18 2.49
C LEU A 838 14.88 -10.06 1.24
N GLN A 839 14.18 -11.19 1.24
CA GLN A 839 14.10 -12.11 0.13
C GLN A 839 12.64 -12.41 -0.18
N VAL A 840 12.28 -12.37 -1.46
CA VAL A 840 10.95 -12.72 -1.97
C VAL A 840 11.11 -13.80 -3.02
N ASN A 841 10.41 -14.91 -2.88
CA ASN A 841 10.44 -16.05 -3.80
C ASN A 841 9.02 -16.34 -4.30
N MET A 842 8.89 -16.90 -5.50
CA MET A 842 7.60 -17.39 -6.01
C MET A 842 7.74 -18.64 -6.88
N GLN A 843 6.63 -19.37 -7.02
CA GLN A 843 6.49 -20.53 -7.89
C GLN A 843 5.03 -20.72 -8.32
N PHE A 844 4.83 -21.09 -9.59
CA PHE A 844 3.53 -21.53 -10.10
C PHE A 844 3.37 -23.04 -9.87
N GLU A 845 2.19 -23.43 -9.40
CA GLU A 845 1.75 -24.82 -9.21
C GLU A 845 0.51 -25.07 -10.08
N GLN A 846 0.10 -26.34 -10.27
CA GLN A 846 -0.85 -26.75 -11.33
C GLN A 846 -2.04 -25.83 -11.54
N ASP A 847 -2.65 -25.39 -10.43
CA ASP A 847 -3.71 -24.39 -10.47
C ASP A 847 -3.37 -23.13 -9.66
N GLY A 848 -2.24 -23.06 -8.94
CA GLY A 848 -2.03 -22.05 -7.89
C GLY A 848 -0.72 -21.25 -7.96
N LEU A 849 -0.58 -20.31 -7.02
CA LEU A 849 0.62 -19.52 -6.81
C LEU A 849 1.12 -19.69 -5.37
N ARG A 850 2.39 -20.06 -5.23
CA ARG A 850 3.12 -20.03 -3.96
C ARG A 850 4.11 -18.89 -3.96
N SER A 851 4.17 -18.16 -2.85
CA SER A 851 5.21 -17.17 -2.59
C SER A 851 5.70 -17.22 -1.16
N SER A 852 6.95 -16.85 -0.93
CA SER A 852 7.52 -16.67 0.41
C SER A 852 8.31 -15.37 0.50
N VAL A 853 8.17 -14.69 1.62
CA VAL A 853 8.90 -13.46 1.95
C VAL A 853 9.66 -13.73 3.24
N ARG A 854 10.99 -13.78 3.17
CA ARG A 854 11.86 -14.00 4.33
C ARG A 854 12.64 -12.74 4.62
N TRP A 855 12.69 -12.31 5.87
CA TRP A 855 13.50 -11.17 6.30
C TRP A 855 14.26 -11.47 7.58
N ARG A 856 15.41 -10.81 7.70
CA ARG A 856 16.26 -10.85 8.90
C ARG A 856 16.26 -9.48 9.56
N LEU A 857 15.93 -9.45 10.84
CA LEU A 857 16.02 -8.26 11.68
C LEU A 857 17.48 -8.00 12.08
N ARG A 858 17.83 -6.74 12.33
CA ARG A 858 19.15 -6.32 12.80
C ARG A 858 19.32 -6.42 14.30
#